data_AF-A0A1V5GYA5-F1
#
_entry.id   AF-A0A1V5GYA5-F1
#
_cell.length_a   1.000
_cell.length_b   1.000
_cell.length_c   1.000
_cell.angle_alpha   90.00
_cell.angle_beta   90.00
_cell.angle_gamma   90.00
#
_symmetry.space_group_name_H-M   'P 1'
#
loop_
_entity.id
_entity.type
_entity.pdbx_description
1 polymer ?
#
loop_
_entity_poly.entity_id
_entity_poly.type
_entity_poly.pdbx_seq_one_letter_code
_entity_poly.pdbx_strand_id
1 'polypeptide(L)'
;MDDCADRFAPEALDRPLFIGDVARLQAKFAGADGLLKEYWEDFRRSLADPERRRANLFLEAVFSEDAVPEACGLLRDYWRKLRAGDALNDVQFHTWCRCGSVVRRAVFFDWLAARNAWTPTEIEEAAEAFLGFGFKHAFMVLTARGRSSNNQALSMALYCAVVGFLFGHKLSRHATGKFLFEYGMGRLPDLIGLFPGDGYGGEGSTYTSHVNTPLTFWTAEFLRQTTGREWLDTPFRPNGTTLRKMLEVELRILGPAGLLAPWDHYGWQHAVNASPFAYLARATEDPRYLSLIPALDLWPPPGGLAWGADDQLWTLVWWPHAFRMYDKRGLPGELFGWCLPKTGAALDDPARRARLMQVWDFSASTIAGIGRAQVNPNHVTFEIGGEPVLTDGIPAPDTDPWHYPVDKVFERLDSVARARYAKYMGGINAGHTAELENIARGLAPGLIGGANAIVLDDQPWYWPGETRTGKAVFYAKTPEMQVVTSDATAFYRPTYDVTRMRRTSLWTDAGFGIILDDCEAESAHTWIWQAYLRPDTVLDGSTAHVRLPNGKSVLIVWTPACDCRLVDVAGFPRTEEGRSKRLELTKRGTHAAFSVMIAPGARAGRVKQVSKHLIEIRVDDRIHLLLLDQHSGESTRMYGRQTTAPYAWHKPEGRLVEIRDGLIPETTPDVHDLPDIAADRDLQLPEFEALCKWTAERTVPAASRLSQLDACLAEIPQAVPGTAGLEAALRSPHWPVQCAAAEVVGRARTRAFAPMLRELLAAEHAIPEAELYPPVNSTPQPEDAPPPPPGADTEAPAKRWRLKTALIVALGRLGDRECVPLLHAILADGRDFYPVYSVAAQALGRIGGDDARAALATALAESEVNTHTRAQFALQALGGQS
;
A
#
# COMPACT_ATOMS: atom_id res chain seq x y z
N MET A 1 39.44 16.74 7.64
CA MET A 1 38.44 17.80 7.40
C MET A 1 37.15 17.04 7.19
N ASP A 2 36.16 17.22 8.06
CA ASP A 2 34.94 16.39 8.10
C ASP A 2 34.14 16.56 6.79
N ASP A 3 34.29 15.59 5.89
CA ASP A 3 33.63 15.45 4.57
C ASP A 3 32.08 15.39 4.66
N CYS A 4 31.53 15.44 5.88
CA CYS A 4 30.11 15.34 6.20
C CYS A 4 29.40 16.71 6.23
N ALA A 5 30.09 17.78 6.64
CA ALA A 5 29.47 19.09 6.91
C ALA A 5 29.00 19.83 5.64
N ASP A 6 29.62 19.54 4.49
CA ASP A 6 29.26 20.15 3.20
C ASP A 6 28.19 19.34 2.44
N ARG A 7 27.83 18.13 2.91
CA ARG A 7 26.90 17.20 2.21
C ARG A 7 25.45 17.30 2.67
N PHE A 8 25.23 17.48 3.96
CA PHE A 8 23.90 17.58 4.55
C PHE A 8 23.58 19.02 4.93
N ALA A 9 22.30 19.37 4.95
CA ALA A 9 21.92 20.65 5.52
C ALA A 9 22.27 20.67 7.02
N PRO A 10 22.75 21.81 7.57
CA PRO A 10 23.12 21.92 8.99
C PRO A 10 22.00 21.49 9.95
N GLU A 11 20.74 21.79 9.60
CA GLU A 11 19.56 21.38 10.37
C GLU A 11 19.48 19.86 10.59
N ALA A 12 19.93 19.04 9.64
CA ALA A 12 19.86 17.57 9.76
C ALA A 12 20.80 17.00 10.83
N LEU A 13 21.98 17.63 11.00
CA LEU A 13 23.01 17.19 11.94
C LEU A 13 22.80 17.81 13.32
N ASP A 14 22.46 19.10 13.36
CA ASP A 14 22.43 19.88 14.62
C ASP A 14 21.08 19.83 15.34
N ARG A 15 20.00 19.43 14.66
CA ARG A 15 18.64 19.43 15.24
C ARG A 15 18.02 18.05 15.23
N PRO A 16 17.17 17.70 16.21
CA PRO A 16 16.46 16.43 16.21
C PRO A 16 15.57 16.27 14.97
N LEU A 17 15.65 15.10 14.34
CA LEU A 17 14.93 14.79 13.11
C LEU A 17 13.43 15.00 13.30
N PHE A 18 12.77 15.47 12.25
CA PHE A 18 11.32 15.71 12.16
C PHE A 18 10.77 16.86 13.01
N ILE A 19 11.30 17.12 14.20
CA ILE A 19 10.84 18.24 15.06
C ILE A 19 11.66 19.51 14.88
N GLY A 20 12.90 19.41 14.37
CA GLY A 20 13.73 20.57 14.04
C GLY A 20 13.99 21.47 15.25
N ASP A 21 13.66 22.75 15.13
CA ASP A 21 13.85 23.75 16.18
C ASP A 21 12.87 23.54 17.35
N VAL A 22 13.38 22.97 18.44
CA VAL A 22 12.63 22.68 19.67
C VAL A 22 12.08 23.95 20.32
N ALA A 23 12.80 25.07 20.29
CA ALA A 23 12.33 26.33 20.86
C ALA A 23 11.16 26.90 20.05
N ARG A 24 11.21 26.81 18.72
CA ARG A 24 10.09 27.16 17.85
C ARG A 24 8.88 26.27 18.07
N LEU A 25 9.10 24.96 18.29
CA LEU A 25 8.04 24.01 18.58
C LEU A 25 7.39 24.31 19.95
N GLN A 26 8.18 24.64 20.97
CA GLN A 26 7.67 25.05 22.28
C GLN A 26 6.87 26.37 22.19
N ALA A 27 7.38 27.36 21.46
CA ALA A 27 6.68 28.62 21.22
C ALA A 27 5.35 28.43 20.48
N LYS A 28 5.26 27.42 19.59
CA LYS A 28 4.01 27.04 18.92
C LYS A 28 2.92 26.69 19.92
N PHE A 29 3.22 25.83 20.89
CA PHE A 29 2.25 25.39 21.90
C PHE A 29 1.97 26.47 22.94
N ALA A 30 2.98 27.23 23.35
CA ALA A 30 2.81 28.33 24.31
C ALA A 30 1.91 29.45 23.77
N GLY A 31 1.97 29.72 22.46
CA GLY A 31 1.14 30.72 21.79
C GLY A 31 -0.04 30.12 21.02
N ALA A 32 -0.49 28.91 21.35
CA ALA A 32 -1.62 28.26 20.70
C ALA A 32 -2.96 28.72 21.27
N ASP A 33 -3.99 28.74 20.44
CA ASP A 33 -5.39 28.96 20.81
C ASP A 33 -6.31 28.13 19.89
N GLY A 34 -7.61 28.10 20.17
CA GLY A 34 -8.57 27.33 19.37
C GLY A 34 -8.27 25.82 19.40
N LEU A 35 -8.34 25.17 18.23
CA LEU A 35 -8.19 23.72 18.10
C LEU A 35 -6.84 23.21 18.60
N LEU A 36 -5.73 23.89 18.26
CA LEU A 36 -4.41 23.42 18.67
C LEU A 36 -4.25 23.41 20.20
N LYS A 37 -4.78 24.44 20.87
CA LYS A 37 -4.75 24.52 22.34
C LYS A 37 -5.58 23.40 22.96
N GLU A 38 -6.80 23.20 22.45
CA GLU A 38 -7.70 22.11 22.89
C GLU A 38 -7.02 20.74 22.76
N TYR A 39 -6.47 20.44 21.59
CA TYR A 39 -5.78 19.17 21.32
C TYR A 39 -4.50 19.01 22.11
N TRP A 40 -3.73 20.08 22.32
CA TRP A 40 -2.53 20.02 23.16
C TRP A 40 -2.87 19.73 24.63
N GLU A 41 -3.87 20.40 25.19
CA GLU A 41 -4.33 20.16 26.56
C GLU A 41 -4.91 18.76 26.72
N ASP A 42 -5.69 18.29 25.73
CA ASP A 42 -6.25 16.95 25.71
C ASP A 42 -5.17 15.86 25.63
N PHE A 43 -4.21 16.03 24.71
CA PHE A 43 -3.06 15.14 24.59
C PHE A 43 -2.34 14.97 25.93
N ARG A 44 -2.04 16.08 26.62
CA ARG A 44 -1.38 16.03 27.93
C ARG A 44 -2.20 15.31 29.00
N ARG A 45 -3.52 15.54 29.05
CA ARG A 45 -4.41 14.77 29.95
C ARG A 45 -4.41 13.28 29.60
N SER A 46 -4.36 12.95 28.31
CA SER A 46 -4.37 11.58 27.83
C SER A 46 -3.14 10.78 28.23
N LEU A 47 -2.01 11.44 28.56
CA LEU A 47 -0.80 10.79 29.07
C LEU A 47 -0.95 10.21 30.49
N ALA A 48 -2.10 10.43 31.15
CA ALA A 48 -2.47 9.70 32.36
C ALA A 48 -2.87 8.24 32.06
N ASP A 49 -3.27 7.92 30.82
CA ASP A 49 -3.52 6.55 30.38
C ASP A 49 -2.20 5.84 30.07
N PRO A 50 -1.91 4.66 30.67
CA PRO A 50 -0.64 3.97 30.49
C PRO A 50 -0.35 3.56 29.04
N GLU A 51 -1.37 3.19 28.25
CA GLU A 51 -1.17 2.78 26.86
C GLU A 51 -0.80 3.97 25.98
N ARG A 52 -1.56 5.06 26.11
CA ARG A 52 -1.27 6.31 25.42
C ARG A 52 0.07 6.89 25.83
N ARG A 53 0.41 6.85 27.12
CA ARG A 53 1.71 7.31 27.65
C ARG A 53 2.86 6.56 26.99
N ARG A 54 2.80 5.22 26.91
CA ARG A 54 3.85 4.39 26.27
C ARG A 54 4.09 4.72 24.78
N ALA A 55 3.05 5.18 24.08
CA ALA A 55 3.14 5.58 22.68
C ALA A 55 3.60 7.04 22.51
N ASN A 56 3.15 7.95 23.39
CA ASN A 56 3.18 9.40 23.14
C ASN A 56 4.08 10.22 24.08
N LEU A 57 4.62 9.64 25.15
CA LEU A 57 5.44 10.37 26.15
C LEU A 57 6.62 11.13 25.54
N PHE A 58 7.14 10.68 24.40
CA PHE A 58 8.33 11.24 23.75
C PHE A 58 8.20 12.72 23.40
N LEU A 59 7.00 13.19 23.02
CA LEU A 59 6.80 14.62 22.76
C LEU A 59 6.82 15.45 24.05
N GLU A 60 6.31 14.93 25.17
CA GLU A 60 6.42 15.62 26.46
C GLU A 60 7.88 15.64 26.94
N ALA A 61 8.62 14.55 26.74
CA ALA A 61 10.03 14.45 27.08
C ALA A 61 10.93 15.43 26.30
N VAL A 62 10.49 15.92 25.13
CA VAL A 62 11.18 17.00 24.38
C VAL A 62 11.16 18.32 25.14
N PHE A 63 10.18 18.59 26.00
CA PHE A 63 10.03 19.87 26.72
C PHE A 63 10.22 19.77 28.23
N SER A 64 10.08 18.58 28.82
CA SER A 64 10.12 18.38 30.27
C SER A 64 11.27 17.46 30.67
N GLU A 65 12.12 17.90 31.61
CA GLU A 65 13.16 17.05 32.21
C GLU A 65 12.56 15.86 32.99
N ASP A 66 11.40 16.04 33.61
CA ASP A 66 10.77 15.01 34.46
C ASP A 66 10.34 13.76 33.67
N ALA A 67 10.03 13.94 32.38
CA ALA A 67 9.59 12.85 31.50
C ALA A 67 10.76 12.08 30.86
N VAL A 68 11.98 12.64 30.86
CA VAL A 68 13.14 12.05 30.19
C VAL A 68 13.51 10.67 30.74
N PRO A 69 13.61 10.43 32.07
CA PRO A 69 14.02 9.13 32.60
C PRO A 69 13.09 7.97 32.18
N GLU A 70 11.78 8.20 32.17
CA GLU A 70 10.79 7.21 31.76
C GLU A 70 10.85 6.96 30.24
N ALA A 71 10.92 8.03 29.44
CA ALA A 71 11.07 7.92 27.99
C ALA A 71 12.35 7.15 27.60
N CYS A 72 13.46 7.42 28.28
CA CYS A 72 14.70 6.68 28.13
C CYS A 72 14.55 5.19 28.50
N GLY A 73 13.83 4.90 29.59
CA GLY A 73 13.52 3.54 30.02
C GLY A 73 12.74 2.75 28.95
N LEU A 74 11.69 3.36 28.40
CA LEU A 74 10.87 2.74 27.34
C LEU A 74 11.69 2.41 26.09
N LEU A 75 12.61 3.29 25.68
CA LEU A 75 13.47 3.02 24.53
C LEU A 75 14.52 1.96 24.84
N ARG A 76 15.15 2.00 26.02
CA ARG A 76 16.10 0.97 26.49
C ARG A 76 15.49 -0.42 26.38
N ASP A 77 14.27 -0.58 26.87
CA ASP A 77 13.56 -1.85 26.80
C ASP A 77 13.24 -2.25 25.35
N TYR A 78 12.90 -1.28 24.51
CA TYR A 78 12.58 -1.53 23.10
C TYR A 78 13.78 -2.05 22.30
N TRP A 79 14.91 -1.34 22.27
CA TRP A 79 16.03 -1.76 21.42
C TRP A 79 16.70 -3.05 21.92
N ARG A 80 16.68 -3.31 23.23
CA ARG A 80 17.14 -4.58 23.80
C ARG A 80 16.26 -5.76 23.33
N LYS A 81 14.93 -5.58 23.28
CA LYS A 81 14.00 -6.58 22.74
C LYS A 81 14.18 -6.78 21.23
N LEU A 82 14.45 -5.71 20.49
CA LEU A 82 14.71 -5.78 19.05
C LEU A 82 15.87 -6.75 18.74
N ARG A 83 16.94 -6.69 19.54
CA ARG A 83 18.11 -7.57 19.41
C ARG A 83 17.81 -9.06 19.65
N ALA A 84 16.84 -9.37 20.52
CA ALA A 84 16.48 -10.75 20.87
C ALA A 84 15.41 -11.36 19.94
N GLY A 85 14.87 -10.57 19.00
CA GLY A 85 13.68 -10.92 18.22
C GLY A 85 13.93 -11.47 16.82
N ASP A 86 15.17 -11.75 16.43
CA ASP A 86 15.54 -12.15 15.05
C ASP A 86 14.72 -13.33 14.48
N ALA A 87 14.36 -14.27 15.35
CA ALA A 87 13.61 -15.47 14.98
C ALA A 87 12.09 -15.28 15.01
N LEU A 88 11.57 -14.14 15.47
CA LEU A 88 10.13 -13.89 15.51
C LEU A 88 9.56 -13.84 14.08
N ASN A 89 8.40 -14.44 13.88
CA ASN A 89 7.78 -14.55 12.55
C ASN A 89 7.56 -13.19 11.87
N ASP A 90 7.17 -12.18 12.64
CA ASP A 90 6.94 -10.84 12.10
C ASP A 90 8.25 -10.11 11.75
N VAL A 91 9.36 -10.43 12.42
CA VAL A 91 10.70 -9.95 12.08
C VAL A 91 11.28 -10.73 10.89
N GLN A 92 11.00 -12.03 10.79
CA GLN A 92 11.51 -12.88 9.72
C GLN A 92 10.78 -12.71 8.39
N PHE A 93 9.46 -12.69 8.42
CA PHE A 93 8.60 -12.82 7.24
C PHE A 93 7.72 -11.58 6.98
N HIS A 94 7.53 -10.71 7.98
CA HIS A 94 6.75 -9.46 7.87
C HIS A 94 7.55 -8.20 8.25
N THR A 95 8.85 -8.20 7.95
CA THR A 95 9.82 -7.17 8.39
C THR A 95 9.33 -5.74 8.13
N TRP A 96 8.62 -5.49 7.03
CA TRP A 96 8.11 -4.16 6.68
C TRP A 96 7.15 -3.58 7.72
N CYS A 97 6.34 -4.41 8.39
CA CYS A 97 5.45 -4.01 9.47
C CYS A 97 6.25 -3.50 10.69
N ARG A 98 7.44 -4.08 10.91
CA ARG A 98 8.35 -3.65 11.98
C ARG A 98 9.10 -2.39 11.61
N CYS A 99 9.56 -2.24 10.37
CA CYS A 99 10.35 -1.09 9.94
C CYS A 99 9.71 0.27 10.29
N GLY A 100 8.42 0.48 10.00
CA GLY A 100 7.71 1.72 10.37
C GLY A 100 7.69 1.97 11.89
N SER A 101 7.48 0.92 12.68
CA SER A 101 7.53 0.98 14.14
C SER A 101 8.93 1.23 14.69
N VAL A 102 9.97 0.74 14.03
CA VAL A 102 11.35 0.95 14.48
C VAL A 102 11.84 2.35 14.09
N VAL A 103 11.47 2.87 12.91
CA VAL A 103 11.81 4.25 12.47
C VAL A 103 11.40 5.27 13.50
N ARG A 104 10.14 5.26 13.97
CA ARG A 104 9.68 6.24 14.96
C ARG A 104 10.48 6.15 16.27
N ARG A 105 10.85 4.94 16.70
CA ARG A 105 11.60 4.73 17.96
C ARG A 105 13.03 5.22 17.82
N ALA A 106 13.66 5.04 16.65
CA ALA A 106 14.97 5.61 16.35
C ALA A 106 14.92 7.15 16.31
N VAL A 107 13.84 7.74 15.77
CA VAL A 107 13.63 9.19 15.79
C VAL A 107 13.42 9.70 17.22
N PHE A 108 12.64 9.02 18.06
CA PHE A 108 12.48 9.41 19.46
C PHE A 108 13.80 9.28 20.25
N PHE A 109 14.64 8.30 19.90
CA PHE A 109 15.99 8.19 20.46
C PHE A 109 16.83 9.44 20.14
N ASP A 110 16.78 9.91 18.89
CA ASP A 110 17.43 11.15 18.44
C ASP A 110 16.89 12.40 19.16
N TRP A 111 15.59 12.46 19.43
CA TRP A 111 15.00 13.56 20.21
C TRP A 111 15.58 13.65 21.63
N LEU A 112 15.78 12.51 22.28
CA LEU A 112 16.39 12.45 23.61
C LEU A 112 17.92 12.63 23.55
N ALA A 113 18.56 12.25 22.44
CA ALA A 113 19.98 12.54 22.20
C ALA A 113 20.25 14.05 22.14
N ALA A 114 19.35 14.82 21.50
CA ALA A 114 19.40 16.29 21.48
C ALA A 114 19.24 16.92 22.88
N ARG A 115 18.78 16.15 23.88
CA ARG A 115 18.70 16.52 25.30
C ARG A 115 19.89 16.01 26.12
N ASN A 116 20.91 15.44 25.48
CA ASN A 116 22.06 14.77 26.13
C ASN A 116 21.62 13.67 27.10
N ALA A 117 20.52 12.97 26.82
CA ALA A 117 19.95 11.96 27.70
C ALA A 117 20.67 10.60 27.65
N TRP A 118 21.65 10.44 26.76
CA TRP A 118 22.35 9.18 26.51
C TRP A 118 23.85 9.30 26.75
N THR A 119 24.42 8.27 27.36
CA THR A 119 25.88 8.12 27.39
C THR A 119 26.41 7.64 26.03
N PRO A 120 27.70 7.88 25.71
CA PRO A 120 28.31 7.33 24.50
C PRO A 120 28.15 5.80 24.39
N THR A 121 28.24 5.07 25.51
CA THR A 121 28.02 3.62 25.53
C THR A 121 26.60 3.24 25.14
N GLU A 122 25.58 3.96 25.63
CA GLU A 122 24.19 3.70 25.25
C GLU A 122 23.92 4.00 23.78
N ILE A 123 24.58 5.03 23.21
CA ILE A 123 24.50 5.32 21.78
C ILE A 123 25.04 4.13 20.96
N GLU A 124 26.19 3.57 21.35
CA GLU A 124 26.78 2.40 20.69
C GLU A 124 25.94 1.13 20.88
N GLU A 125 25.35 0.90 22.07
CA GLU A 125 24.42 -0.21 22.30
C GLU A 125 23.16 -0.10 21.43
N ALA A 126 22.60 1.10 21.32
CA ALA A 126 21.45 1.36 20.45
C ALA A 126 21.84 1.18 18.97
N ALA A 127 22.99 1.68 18.56
CA ALA A 127 23.51 1.50 17.20
C ALA A 127 23.64 0.02 16.84
N GLU A 128 24.18 -0.82 17.72
CA GLU A 128 24.26 -2.27 17.51
C GLU A 128 22.88 -2.90 17.27
N ALA A 129 21.87 -2.53 18.07
CA ALA A 129 20.52 -3.06 17.95
C ALA A 129 19.81 -2.61 16.67
N PHE A 130 19.82 -1.30 16.39
CA PHE A 130 19.14 -0.74 15.23
C PHE A 130 19.86 -1.14 13.93
N LEU A 131 21.17 -0.92 13.80
CA LEU A 131 21.91 -1.29 12.57
C LEU A 131 21.91 -2.80 12.35
N GLY A 132 22.01 -3.59 13.42
CA GLY A 132 21.88 -5.04 13.36
C GLY A 132 20.53 -5.46 12.78
N PHE A 133 19.42 -4.90 13.26
CA PHE A 133 18.09 -5.17 12.69
C PHE A 133 18.01 -4.76 11.21
N GLY A 134 18.54 -3.59 10.88
CA GLY A 134 18.55 -3.06 9.52
C GLY A 134 19.28 -3.95 8.53
N PHE A 135 20.50 -4.37 8.86
CA PHE A 135 21.29 -5.22 8.00
C PHE A 135 20.70 -6.63 7.89
N LYS A 136 20.32 -7.25 9.01
CA LYS A 136 19.80 -8.62 9.04
C LYS A 136 18.42 -8.74 8.40
N HIS A 137 17.55 -7.74 8.53
CA HIS A 137 16.15 -7.85 8.11
C HIS A 137 15.81 -6.91 6.97
N ALA A 138 15.83 -5.59 7.19
CA ALA A 138 15.35 -4.63 6.21
C ALA A 138 16.12 -4.73 4.88
N PHE A 139 17.46 -4.70 4.93
CA PHE A 139 18.33 -4.82 3.77
C PHE A 139 18.20 -6.18 3.06
N MET A 140 18.21 -7.29 3.81
CA MET A 140 18.14 -8.63 3.22
C MET A 140 16.81 -8.88 2.49
N VAL A 141 15.68 -8.49 3.09
CA VAL A 141 14.36 -8.63 2.44
C VAL A 141 14.26 -7.68 1.23
N LEU A 142 14.69 -6.42 1.38
CA LEU A 142 14.60 -5.43 0.32
C LEU A 142 15.51 -5.76 -0.88
N THR A 143 16.61 -6.49 -0.67
CA THR A 143 17.50 -7.00 -1.74
C THR A 143 16.79 -8.03 -2.62
N ALA A 144 15.90 -8.83 -2.04
CA ALA A 144 15.14 -9.83 -2.76
C ALA A 144 13.82 -9.31 -3.35
N ARG A 145 13.45 -8.05 -3.11
CA ARG A 145 12.24 -7.46 -3.69
C ARG A 145 12.54 -6.67 -4.95
N GLY A 146 11.62 -6.73 -5.91
CA GLY A 146 11.64 -5.83 -7.06
C GLY A 146 11.40 -4.38 -6.61
N ARG A 147 11.92 -3.42 -7.37
CA ARG A 147 11.50 -2.02 -7.24
C ARG A 147 10.06 -1.93 -7.72
N SER A 148 9.16 -1.57 -6.81
CA SER A 148 7.72 -1.69 -6.99
C SER A 148 6.99 -0.64 -6.14
N SER A 149 5.85 -0.15 -6.60
CA SER A 149 5.04 0.85 -5.89
C SER A 149 4.23 0.25 -4.73
N ASN A 150 4.88 -0.11 -3.62
CA ASN A 150 4.18 -0.64 -2.44
C ASN A 150 4.75 -0.15 -1.10
N ASN A 151 3.90 -0.22 -0.07
CA ASN A 151 4.25 0.16 1.29
C ASN A 151 5.42 -0.64 1.87
N GLN A 152 5.59 -1.90 1.44
CA GLN A 152 6.54 -2.82 2.07
C GLN A 152 7.98 -2.39 1.76
N ALA A 153 8.27 -2.17 0.48
CA ALA A 153 9.55 -1.67 0.01
C ALA A 153 9.80 -0.24 0.50
N LEU A 154 8.79 0.63 0.49
CA LEU A 154 8.89 2.01 0.98
C LEU A 154 9.24 2.05 2.48
N SER A 155 8.59 1.22 3.30
CA SER A 155 8.85 1.11 4.75
C SER A 155 10.29 0.71 5.04
N MET A 156 10.79 -0.33 4.36
CA MET A 156 12.15 -0.81 4.55
C MET A 156 13.20 0.16 3.99
N ALA A 157 12.93 0.83 2.87
CA ALA A 157 13.84 1.83 2.31
C ALA A 157 13.95 3.07 3.19
N LEU A 158 12.81 3.58 3.70
CA LEU A 158 12.79 4.69 4.65
C LEU A 158 13.50 4.32 5.95
N TYR A 159 13.30 3.08 6.43
CA TYR A 159 14.04 2.55 7.56
C TYR A 159 15.56 2.62 7.34
N CYS A 160 16.05 2.05 6.23
CA CYS A 160 17.47 2.04 5.93
C CYS A 160 18.04 3.46 5.83
N ALA A 161 17.30 4.38 5.21
CA ALA A 161 17.68 5.78 5.10
C ALA A 161 17.73 6.48 6.48
N VAL A 162 16.66 6.46 7.27
CA VAL A 162 16.60 7.19 8.54
C VAL A 162 17.58 6.61 9.58
N VAL A 163 17.53 5.29 9.80
CA VAL A 163 18.40 4.63 10.78
C VAL A 163 19.86 4.67 10.35
N GLY A 164 20.12 4.46 9.05
CA GLY A 164 21.45 4.59 8.48
C GLY A 164 22.02 5.99 8.65
N PHE A 165 21.21 7.04 8.43
CA PHE A 165 21.62 8.42 8.67
C PHE A 165 21.98 8.68 10.14
N LEU A 166 21.09 8.26 11.05
CA LEU A 166 21.28 8.47 12.49
C LEU A 166 22.59 7.87 13.00
N PHE A 167 22.92 6.62 12.64
CA PHE A 167 24.11 5.93 13.18
C PHE A 167 25.30 5.87 12.21
N GLY A 168 25.15 6.37 10.99
CA GLY A 168 26.23 6.50 10.01
C GLY A 168 26.83 7.90 9.94
N HIS A 169 26.03 8.93 10.25
CA HIS A 169 26.39 10.33 10.04
C HIS A 169 26.14 11.26 11.22
N LYS A 170 25.10 11.03 12.04
CA LYS A 170 24.67 11.99 13.07
C LYS A 170 25.12 11.65 14.50
N LEU A 171 24.60 10.56 15.07
CA LEU A 171 24.78 10.17 16.47
C LEU A 171 26.02 9.31 16.68
N SER A 172 26.36 8.50 15.67
CA SER A 172 27.61 7.74 15.59
C SER A 172 28.11 7.74 14.14
N ARG A 173 29.11 6.92 13.81
CA ARG A 173 29.81 6.96 12.51
C ARG A 173 30.10 5.57 11.92
N HIS A 174 29.19 4.62 12.12
CA HIS A 174 29.37 3.23 11.67
C HIS A 174 29.33 3.08 10.15
N ALA A 175 30.19 2.21 9.62
CA ALA A 175 30.19 1.85 8.20
C ALA A 175 28.89 1.15 7.79
N THR A 176 28.32 0.31 8.66
CA THR A 176 27.00 -0.30 8.44
C THR A 176 25.91 0.76 8.31
N GLY A 177 25.97 1.83 9.11
CA GLY A 177 25.02 2.95 9.03
C GLY A 177 25.10 3.67 7.69
N LYS A 178 26.32 3.99 7.23
CA LYS A 178 26.55 4.61 5.91
C LYS A 178 26.07 3.74 4.77
N PHE A 179 26.34 2.44 4.83
CA PHE A 179 25.86 1.46 3.85
C PHE A 179 24.32 1.41 3.79
N LEU A 180 23.65 1.32 4.95
CA LEU A 180 22.19 1.32 4.99
C LEU A 180 21.60 2.64 4.50
N PHE A 181 22.22 3.78 4.83
CA PHE A 181 21.80 5.09 4.34
C PHE A 181 21.86 5.17 2.82
N GLU A 182 23.01 4.81 2.23
CA GLU A 182 23.21 4.76 0.77
C GLU A 182 22.21 3.83 0.10
N TYR A 183 22.00 2.64 0.66
CA TYR A 183 21.05 1.68 0.11
C TYR A 183 19.60 2.18 0.18
N GLY A 184 19.16 2.74 1.31
CA GLY A 184 17.82 3.30 1.47
C GLY A 184 17.57 4.47 0.51
N MET A 185 18.51 5.42 0.46
CA MET A 185 18.46 6.59 -0.43
C MET A 185 18.56 6.20 -1.90
N GLY A 186 19.26 5.11 -2.24
CA GLY A 186 19.31 4.54 -3.59
C GLY A 186 17.98 3.94 -4.05
N ARG A 187 17.09 3.58 -3.13
CA ARG A 187 15.78 2.97 -3.42
C ARG A 187 14.64 3.97 -3.43
N LEU A 188 14.64 4.94 -2.51
CA LEU A 188 13.51 5.85 -2.31
C LEU A 188 13.04 6.56 -3.61
N PRO A 189 13.91 7.15 -4.45
CA PRO A 189 13.48 7.83 -5.68
C PRO A 189 12.68 6.92 -6.61
N ASP A 190 13.16 5.68 -6.80
CA ASP A 190 12.55 4.69 -7.68
C ASP A 190 11.19 4.26 -7.11
N LEU A 191 11.13 3.98 -5.81
CA LEU A 191 9.90 3.56 -5.17
C LEU A 191 8.82 4.65 -5.25
N ILE A 192 9.18 5.93 -5.02
CA ILE A 192 8.26 7.06 -5.15
C ILE A 192 7.82 7.23 -6.61
N GLY A 193 8.75 7.19 -7.55
CA GLY A 193 8.45 7.42 -8.97
C GLY A 193 7.70 6.28 -9.65
N LEU A 194 7.65 5.09 -9.03
CA LEU A 194 6.85 3.95 -9.49
C LEU A 194 5.40 4.00 -9.03
N PHE A 195 5.04 4.78 -8.00
CA PHE A 195 3.63 5.05 -7.75
C PHE A 195 3.02 5.63 -9.02
N PRO A 196 1.77 5.27 -9.39
CA PRO A 196 1.04 5.89 -10.47
C PRO A 196 1.09 7.41 -10.43
N GLY A 197 1.00 8.05 -11.60
CA GLY A 197 1.12 9.50 -11.74
C GLY A 197 0.09 10.32 -10.95
N ASP A 198 -0.91 9.68 -10.35
CA ASP A 198 -1.91 10.26 -9.44
C ASP A 198 -1.65 10.01 -7.94
N GLY A 199 -0.63 9.21 -7.61
CA GLY A 199 -0.14 8.95 -6.26
C GLY A 199 -0.70 7.70 -5.58
N TYR A 200 -1.64 6.97 -6.18
CA TYR A 200 -2.27 5.81 -5.53
C TYR A 200 -1.65 4.48 -5.99
N GLY A 201 -1.11 3.69 -5.05
CA GLY A 201 -0.32 2.49 -5.33
C GLY A 201 -1.08 1.18 -5.55
N GLY A 202 -2.43 1.19 -5.54
CA GLY A 202 -3.23 -0.03 -5.76
C GLY A 202 -3.39 -0.95 -4.54
N GLU A 203 -3.00 -0.53 -3.34
CA GLU A 203 -3.01 -1.38 -2.14
C GLU A 203 -4.30 -1.26 -1.31
N GLY A 204 -5.27 -0.49 -1.78
CA GLY A 204 -6.48 -0.17 -1.03
C GLY A 204 -6.39 1.07 -0.16
N SER A 205 -7.54 1.51 0.36
CA SER A 205 -7.64 2.70 1.21
C SER A 205 -7.02 2.49 2.58
N THR A 206 -7.16 1.30 3.17
CA THR A 206 -6.70 1.00 4.53
C THR A 206 -5.17 1.03 4.59
N TYR A 207 -4.48 0.34 3.69
CA TYR A 207 -3.01 0.40 3.63
C TYR A 207 -2.51 1.77 3.19
N THR A 208 -3.26 2.48 2.35
CA THR A 208 -2.90 3.85 1.99
C THR A 208 -2.91 4.76 3.21
N SER A 209 -4.02 4.79 3.95
CA SER A 209 -4.16 5.63 5.15
C SER A 209 -3.22 5.21 6.28
N HIS A 210 -3.15 3.91 6.56
CA HIS A 210 -2.39 3.42 7.71
C HIS A 210 -0.90 3.34 7.44
N VAL A 211 -0.45 3.28 6.18
CA VAL A 211 0.97 2.99 5.88
C VAL A 211 1.56 3.94 4.84
N ASN A 212 1.02 3.98 3.61
CA ASN A 212 1.64 4.77 2.54
C ASN A 212 1.67 6.26 2.87
N THR A 213 0.55 6.85 3.32
CA THR A 213 0.47 8.27 3.68
C THR A 213 1.46 8.62 4.81
N PRO A 214 1.51 7.88 5.95
CA PRO A 214 2.54 8.07 6.98
C PRO A 214 3.98 8.03 6.50
N LEU A 215 4.33 6.99 5.74
CA LEU A 215 5.69 6.84 5.22
C LEU A 215 6.04 7.98 4.26
N THR A 216 5.06 8.48 3.51
CA THR A 216 5.25 9.55 2.53
C THR A 216 5.60 10.88 3.21
N PHE A 217 4.89 11.30 4.26
CA PHE A 217 5.21 12.58 4.92
C PHE A 217 6.48 12.49 5.76
N TRP A 218 6.80 11.32 6.33
CA TRP A 218 8.11 11.10 6.96
C TRP A 218 9.25 11.14 5.95
N THR A 219 9.04 10.56 4.77
CA THR A 219 10.01 10.65 3.66
C THR A 219 10.19 12.10 3.21
N ALA A 220 9.09 12.83 3.01
CA ALA A 220 9.13 14.24 2.61
C ALA A 220 9.87 15.10 3.64
N GLU A 221 9.59 14.93 4.93
CA GLU A 221 10.30 15.67 5.98
C GLU A 221 11.77 15.24 6.11
N PHE A 222 12.07 13.95 5.98
CA PHE A 222 13.44 13.44 6.02
C PHE A 222 14.28 14.05 4.89
N LEU A 223 13.76 14.03 3.66
CA LEU A 223 14.42 14.65 2.51
C LEU A 223 14.55 16.16 2.69
N ARG A 224 13.51 16.85 3.16
CA ARG A 224 13.56 18.28 3.43
C ARG A 224 14.67 18.65 4.40
N GLN A 225 14.74 17.95 5.53
CA GLN A 225 15.75 18.23 6.56
C GLN A 225 17.15 17.86 6.12
N THR A 226 17.36 16.66 5.53
CA THR A 226 18.69 16.18 5.12
C THR A 226 19.30 17.01 3.99
N THR A 227 18.47 17.48 3.06
CA THR A 227 18.93 18.23 1.87
C THR A 227 18.80 19.74 1.99
N GLY A 228 17.98 20.24 2.93
CA GLY A 228 17.70 21.67 3.09
C GLY A 228 16.81 22.26 1.99
N ARG A 229 16.16 21.45 1.15
CA ARG A 229 15.23 21.90 0.10
C ARG A 229 13.90 21.16 0.16
N GLU A 230 12.84 21.76 -0.37
CA GLU A 230 11.54 21.10 -0.49
C GLU A 230 11.54 20.04 -1.59
N TRP A 231 10.90 18.89 -1.31
CA TRP A 231 10.80 17.75 -2.23
C TRP A 231 9.37 17.36 -2.60
N LEU A 232 8.39 18.02 -1.98
CA LEU A 232 7.00 17.60 -2.06
C LEU A 232 6.47 17.57 -3.49
N ASP A 233 6.87 18.56 -4.30
CA ASP A 233 6.45 18.76 -5.69
C ASP A 233 7.45 18.25 -6.72
N THR A 234 8.56 17.65 -6.28
CA THR A 234 9.57 17.11 -7.19
C THR A 234 9.03 15.85 -7.87
N PRO A 235 8.97 15.80 -9.21
CA PRO A 235 8.52 14.61 -9.93
C PRO A 235 9.62 13.54 -9.97
N PHE A 236 9.29 12.32 -9.57
CA PHE A 236 10.16 11.16 -9.62
C PHE A 236 9.81 10.28 -10.82
N ARG A 237 10.84 9.82 -11.55
CA ARG A 237 10.69 8.91 -12.69
C ARG A 237 10.42 7.48 -12.20
N PRO A 238 9.73 6.63 -12.99
CA PRO A 238 9.28 6.87 -14.37
C PRO A 238 7.95 7.62 -14.51
N ASN A 239 7.03 7.57 -13.54
CA ASN A 239 5.65 8.04 -13.73
C ASN A 239 5.49 9.56 -13.51
N GLY A 240 6.53 10.24 -13.02
CA GLY A 240 6.45 11.67 -12.67
C GLY A 240 5.64 11.92 -11.40
N THR A 241 5.57 10.93 -10.52
CA THR A 241 4.85 11.01 -9.25
C THR A 241 5.59 11.90 -8.27
N THR A 242 4.83 12.60 -7.44
CA THR A 242 5.35 13.52 -6.42
C THR A 242 4.87 13.06 -5.05
N LEU A 243 5.63 13.36 -3.99
CA LEU A 243 5.19 13.09 -2.62
C LEU A 243 3.87 13.82 -2.29
N ARG A 244 3.61 15.02 -2.86
CA ARG A 244 2.33 15.72 -2.73
C ARG A 244 1.15 14.83 -3.15
N LYS A 245 1.20 14.34 -4.39
CA LYS A 245 0.14 13.50 -4.96
C LYS A 245 -0.13 12.25 -4.13
N MET A 246 0.91 11.60 -3.63
CA MET A 246 0.78 10.43 -2.74
C MET A 246 0.07 10.81 -1.43
N LEU A 247 0.41 11.95 -0.80
CA LEU A 247 -0.27 12.43 0.41
C LEU A 247 -1.73 12.84 0.17
N GLU A 248 -2.01 13.48 -0.96
CA GLU A 248 -3.38 13.89 -1.31
C GLU A 248 -4.34 12.72 -1.52
N VAL A 249 -3.82 11.50 -1.74
CA VAL A 249 -4.67 10.31 -1.76
C VAL A 249 -5.43 10.14 -0.44
N GLU A 250 -4.87 10.55 0.70
CA GLU A 250 -5.55 10.51 2.00
C GLU A 250 -6.90 11.24 1.97
N LEU A 251 -6.93 12.44 1.38
CA LEU A 251 -8.15 13.22 1.23
C LEU A 251 -9.14 12.52 0.29
N ARG A 252 -8.64 11.87 -0.77
CA ARG A 252 -9.48 11.19 -1.77
C ARG A 252 -10.16 9.96 -1.18
N ILE A 253 -9.44 9.16 -0.40
CA ILE A 253 -10.02 7.96 0.23
C ILE A 253 -10.95 8.30 1.40
N LEU A 254 -10.81 9.47 2.02
CA LEU A 254 -11.68 9.91 3.12
C LEU A 254 -13.05 10.41 2.64
N GLY A 255 -14.12 9.77 3.10
CA GLY A 255 -15.52 10.14 2.88
C GLY A 255 -15.96 11.38 3.62
N PRO A 256 -16.97 12.12 3.11
CA PRO A 256 -17.53 13.26 3.82
C PRO A 256 -18.20 12.86 5.14
N ALA A 257 -18.47 11.57 5.38
CA ALA A 257 -18.96 11.04 6.65
C ALA A 257 -17.90 10.39 7.55
N GLY A 258 -16.62 10.35 7.11
CA GLY A 258 -15.51 9.82 7.91
C GLY A 258 -15.17 8.35 7.66
N LEU A 259 -15.80 7.69 6.69
CA LEU A 259 -15.42 6.35 6.25
C LEU A 259 -14.35 6.42 5.15
N LEU A 260 -13.41 5.47 5.16
CA LEU A 260 -12.48 5.21 4.07
C LEU A 260 -13.21 4.53 2.91
N ALA A 261 -12.73 4.79 1.69
CA ALA A 261 -13.29 4.20 0.48
C ALA A 261 -13.11 2.67 0.48
N PRO A 262 -14.17 1.88 0.28
CA PRO A 262 -14.17 0.46 0.60
C PRO A 262 -13.79 -0.42 -0.60
N TRP A 263 -12.77 -0.03 -1.37
CA TRP A 263 -12.39 -0.73 -2.60
C TRP A 263 -11.26 -1.76 -2.39
N ASP A 264 -11.13 -2.25 -1.16
CA ASP A 264 -10.04 -3.10 -0.72
C ASP A 264 -10.51 -4.26 0.17
N HIS A 265 -9.57 -5.09 0.60
CA HIS A 265 -9.84 -6.28 1.41
C HIS A 265 -10.46 -5.99 2.80
N TYR A 266 -10.52 -4.74 3.25
CA TYR A 266 -11.09 -4.37 4.54
C TYR A 266 -12.50 -3.77 4.41
N GLY A 267 -12.95 -3.45 3.19
CA GLY A 267 -14.25 -2.84 2.97
C GLY A 267 -14.37 -1.49 3.67
N TRP A 268 -15.54 -1.20 4.24
CA TRP A 268 -15.78 0.06 4.95
C TRP A 268 -15.02 0.10 6.28
N GLN A 269 -14.16 1.11 6.44
CA GLN A 269 -13.39 1.36 7.65
C GLN A 269 -13.57 2.80 8.07
N HIS A 270 -13.49 3.09 9.37
CA HIS A 270 -13.36 4.47 9.83
C HIS A 270 -11.96 5.00 9.53
N ALA A 271 -11.86 6.28 9.17
CA ALA A 271 -10.57 6.95 9.12
C ALA A 271 -10.02 7.14 10.54
N VAL A 272 -8.71 6.94 10.70
CA VAL A 272 -8.05 6.84 12.02
C VAL A 272 -6.81 7.73 12.16
N ASN A 273 -6.44 8.51 11.15
CA ASN A 273 -5.24 9.35 11.19
C ASN A 273 -5.58 10.82 10.95
N ALA A 274 -5.29 11.68 11.93
CA ALA A 274 -5.40 13.14 11.82
C ALA A 274 -4.11 13.79 11.32
N SER A 275 -2.96 13.16 11.57
CA SER A 275 -1.65 13.75 11.26
C SER A 275 -1.39 14.02 9.78
N PRO A 276 -1.93 13.24 8.81
CA PRO A 276 -1.82 13.60 7.40
C PRO A 276 -2.41 14.98 7.08
N PHE A 277 -3.54 15.34 7.71
CA PHE A 277 -4.22 16.61 7.45
C PHE A 277 -3.49 17.80 8.08
N ALA A 278 -2.88 17.61 9.26
CA ALA A 278 -1.98 18.59 9.84
C ALA A 278 -0.75 18.82 8.97
N TYR A 279 -0.17 17.74 8.42
CA TYR A 279 0.96 17.83 7.49
C TYR A 279 0.56 18.49 6.16
N LEU A 280 -0.56 18.10 5.56
CA LEU A 280 -1.08 18.71 4.33
C LEU A 280 -1.36 20.20 4.53
N ALA A 281 -1.94 20.61 5.66
CA ALA A 281 -2.12 22.02 5.99
C ALA A 281 -0.78 22.79 6.00
N ARG A 282 0.28 22.16 6.53
CA ARG A 282 1.64 22.73 6.54
C ARG A 282 2.19 22.84 5.13
N ALA A 283 2.07 21.76 4.36
CA ALA A 283 2.75 21.55 3.10
C ALA A 283 2.08 22.28 1.92
N THR A 284 0.80 22.64 2.08
CA THR A 284 -0.01 23.37 1.08
C THR A 284 -0.29 24.82 1.50
N GLU A 285 0.06 25.20 2.74
CA GLU A 285 -0.36 26.45 3.37
C GLU A 285 -1.89 26.66 3.39
N ASP A 286 -2.66 25.56 3.34
CA ASP A 286 -4.11 25.58 3.37
C ASP A 286 -4.65 25.12 4.73
N PRO A 287 -5.16 26.02 5.59
CA PRO A 287 -5.64 25.63 6.91
C PRO A 287 -6.94 24.82 6.87
N ARG A 288 -7.63 24.73 5.73
CA ARG A 288 -8.89 23.98 5.61
C ARG A 288 -8.73 22.50 5.93
N TYR A 289 -7.58 21.90 5.66
CA TYR A 289 -7.29 20.52 6.05
C TYR A 289 -7.43 20.31 7.58
N LEU A 290 -7.10 21.32 8.39
CA LEU A 290 -7.24 21.24 9.85
C LEU A 290 -8.71 21.15 10.30
N SER A 291 -9.65 21.64 9.49
CA SER A 291 -11.08 21.52 9.78
C SER A 291 -11.62 20.10 9.61
N LEU A 292 -10.93 19.24 8.86
CA LEU A 292 -11.32 17.83 8.70
C LEU A 292 -11.25 17.08 10.03
N ILE A 293 -10.25 17.39 10.87
CA ILE A 293 -10.00 16.71 12.15
C ILE A 293 -11.22 16.78 13.07
N PRO A 294 -11.77 17.96 13.43
CA PRO A 294 -12.99 18.03 14.24
C PRO A 294 -14.26 17.67 13.45
N ALA A 295 -14.32 17.94 12.14
CA ALA A 295 -15.55 17.71 11.35
C ALA A 295 -15.87 16.23 11.08
N LEU A 296 -14.87 15.36 11.26
CA LEU A 296 -14.93 13.91 11.01
C LEU A 296 -14.50 13.09 12.22
N ASP A 297 -14.35 13.74 13.38
CA ASP A 297 -13.98 13.09 14.65
C ASP A 297 -12.68 12.26 14.59
N LEU A 298 -11.63 12.82 13.96
CA LEU A 298 -10.35 12.12 13.77
C LEU A 298 -9.40 12.22 14.97
N TRP A 299 -9.80 12.91 16.05
CA TRP A 299 -8.93 13.15 17.21
C TRP A 299 -8.97 12.05 18.29
N PRO A 300 -10.13 11.49 18.71
CA PRO A 300 -10.17 10.37 19.66
C PRO A 300 -9.50 9.10 19.09
N PRO A 301 -9.01 8.15 19.92
CA PRO A 301 -8.21 7.04 19.40
C PRO A 301 -9.11 6.09 18.62
N PRO A 302 -8.79 5.80 17.36
CA PRO A 302 -7.83 4.73 17.05
C PRO A 302 -6.67 5.29 16.22
N GLY A 303 -5.45 4.79 16.41
CA GLY A 303 -4.31 5.12 15.55
C GLY A 303 -3.87 3.91 14.73
N GLY A 304 -3.48 4.13 13.47
CA GLY A 304 -2.94 3.10 12.56
C GLY A 304 -1.62 3.51 11.91
N LEU A 305 -1.08 4.68 12.27
CA LEU A 305 0.04 5.36 11.60
C LEU A 305 1.30 4.50 11.56
N ALA A 306 1.57 3.91 10.40
CA ALA A 306 2.62 2.93 10.13
C ALA A 306 2.71 1.84 11.22
N TRP A 307 1.58 1.25 11.63
CA TRP A 307 1.48 0.30 12.76
C TRP A 307 1.80 0.95 14.13
N GLY A 308 1.35 2.19 14.34
CA GLY A 308 1.57 2.97 15.56
C GLY A 308 0.29 3.57 16.13
N ALA A 309 0.34 3.86 17.43
CA ALA A 309 -0.75 4.46 18.21
C ALA A 309 -0.42 5.90 18.67
N ASP A 310 0.43 6.59 17.89
CA ASP A 310 1.04 7.89 18.19
C ASP A 310 0.62 9.00 17.21
N ASP A 311 -0.50 8.82 16.48
CA ASP A 311 -1.01 9.82 15.51
C ASP A 311 -1.30 11.18 16.15
N GLN A 312 -1.82 11.22 17.38
CA GLN A 312 -2.05 12.48 18.11
C GLN A 312 -0.75 13.28 18.30
N LEU A 313 0.35 12.59 18.66
CA LEU A 313 1.67 13.20 18.76
C LEU A 313 2.11 13.77 17.40
N TRP A 314 2.00 13.00 16.32
CA TRP A 314 2.39 13.47 14.98
C TRP A 314 1.51 14.62 14.48
N THR A 315 0.21 14.60 14.77
CA THR A 315 -0.72 15.69 14.47
C THR A 315 -0.25 17.00 15.10
N LEU A 316 0.11 16.95 16.38
CA LEU A 316 0.64 18.10 17.12
C LEU A 316 1.99 18.56 16.58
N VAL A 317 2.89 17.63 16.22
CA VAL A 317 4.19 17.96 15.62
C VAL A 317 3.99 18.67 14.27
N TRP A 318 3.14 18.14 13.39
CA TRP A 318 2.91 18.66 12.05
C TRP A 318 2.03 19.91 11.99
N TRP A 319 1.27 20.19 13.05
CA TRP A 319 0.43 21.40 13.09
C TRP A 319 1.25 22.66 12.75
N PRO A 320 0.87 23.43 11.72
CA PRO A 320 1.67 24.56 11.26
C PRO A 320 1.71 25.68 12.29
N HIS A 321 2.90 26.21 12.58
CA HIS A 321 3.02 27.34 13.51
C HIS A 321 2.21 28.58 13.05
N ALA A 322 2.08 28.79 11.74
CA ALA A 322 1.26 29.87 11.17
C ALA A 322 -0.23 29.74 11.49
N PHE A 323 -0.72 28.51 11.73
CA PHE A 323 -2.13 28.20 12.01
C PHE A 323 -2.37 27.78 13.46
N ARG A 324 -1.49 28.16 14.38
CA ARG A 324 -1.60 27.83 15.82
C ARG A 324 -2.84 28.42 16.53
N MET A 325 -3.55 29.35 15.88
CA MET A 325 -4.77 30.00 16.37
C MET A 325 -6.02 29.57 15.59
N TYR A 326 -5.93 28.55 14.73
CA TYR A 326 -7.03 28.14 13.85
C TYR A 326 -8.15 27.41 14.60
N ASP A 327 -9.42 27.77 14.34
CA ASP A 327 -10.59 27.20 15.04
C ASP A 327 -11.85 27.04 14.15
N LYS A 328 -11.69 26.83 12.84
CA LYS A 328 -12.85 26.51 11.99
C LYS A 328 -13.14 25.01 12.06
N ARG A 329 -14.36 24.65 12.48
CA ARG A 329 -14.78 23.25 12.72
C ARG A 329 -15.75 22.68 11.68
N GLY A 330 -16.22 23.50 10.75
CA GLY A 330 -17.13 23.06 9.69
C GLY A 330 -16.41 22.20 8.64
N LEU A 331 -17.13 21.23 8.07
CA LEU A 331 -16.59 20.39 6.98
C LEU A 331 -16.31 21.26 5.73
N PRO A 332 -15.06 21.32 5.24
CA PRO A 332 -14.73 22.06 4.02
C PRO A 332 -15.15 21.26 2.77
N GLY A 333 -16.42 21.40 2.38
CA GLY A 333 -17.04 20.60 1.32
C GLY A 333 -16.39 20.73 -0.07
N GLU A 334 -15.65 21.80 -0.31
CA GLU A 334 -14.92 22.02 -1.56
C GLU A 334 -13.73 21.08 -1.76
N LEU A 335 -13.21 20.46 -0.69
CA LEU A 335 -12.11 19.49 -0.75
C LEU A 335 -12.55 18.10 -1.23
N PHE A 336 -13.85 17.83 -1.21
CA PHE A 336 -14.42 16.52 -1.53
C PHE A 336 -14.77 16.40 -3.02
N GLY A 337 -14.93 15.17 -3.52
CA GLY A 337 -15.17 14.91 -4.93
C GLY A 337 -13.89 14.98 -5.77
N TRP A 338 -13.61 13.89 -6.47
CA TRP A 338 -12.36 13.72 -7.21
C TRP A 338 -12.50 12.68 -8.32
N CYS A 339 -11.55 12.66 -9.26
CA CYS A 339 -11.37 11.58 -10.22
C CYS A 339 -9.87 11.25 -10.35
N LEU A 340 -9.55 9.98 -10.17
CA LEU A 340 -8.27 9.37 -10.49
C LEU A 340 -8.45 8.55 -11.78
N PRO A 341 -7.90 9.01 -12.93
CA PRO A 341 -8.25 8.46 -14.24
C PRO A 341 -8.13 6.94 -14.40
N LYS A 342 -7.26 6.29 -13.63
CA LYS A 342 -6.99 4.85 -13.71
C LYS A 342 -7.55 4.03 -12.54
N THR A 343 -8.15 4.68 -11.55
CA THR A 343 -8.55 4.05 -10.28
C THR A 343 -10.04 4.21 -10.01
N GLY A 344 -10.59 5.42 -10.13
CA GLY A 344 -11.97 5.67 -9.74
C GLY A 344 -12.34 7.14 -9.66
N ALA A 345 -13.57 7.42 -9.23
CA ALA A 345 -14.02 8.76 -8.88
C ALA A 345 -15.06 8.72 -7.77
N ALA A 346 -15.09 9.80 -6.99
CA ALA A 346 -16.11 10.04 -5.97
C ALA A 346 -16.98 11.25 -6.33
N LEU A 347 -18.29 11.05 -6.22
CA LEU A 347 -19.32 12.07 -6.32
C LEU A 347 -19.82 12.35 -4.90
N ASP A 348 -19.26 13.38 -4.28
CA ASP A 348 -19.46 13.66 -2.85
C ASP A 348 -20.50 14.76 -2.63
N ASP A 349 -21.40 14.54 -1.67
CA ASP A 349 -22.35 15.53 -1.17
C ASP A 349 -22.07 15.80 0.33
N PRO A 350 -21.14 16.72 0.64
CA PRO A 350 -20.76 17.06 2.00
C PRO A 350 -21.93 17.55 2.85
N ALA A 351 -22.91 18.23 2.24
CA ALA A 351 -24.09 18.75 2.94
C ALA A 351 -24.97 17.61 3.46
N ARG A 352 -25.08 16.51 2.70
CA ARG A 352 -25.82 15.29 3.12
C ARG A 352 -24.93 14.22 3.74
N ARG A 353 -23.61 14.44 3.82
CA ARG A 353 -22.61 13.46 4.24
C ARG A 353 -22.73 12.17 3.41
N ALA A 354 -22.89 12.30 2.10
CA ALA A 354 -23.07 11.16 1.19
C ALA A 354 -21.92 11.08 0.19
N ARG A 355 -21.58 9.85 -0.21
CA ARG A 355 -20.58 9.58 -1.25
C ARG A 355 -21.09 8.46 -2.14
N LEU A 356 -21.23 8.74 -3.43
CA LEU A 356 -21.37 7.74 -4.48
C LEU A 356 -20.02 7.59 -5.18
N MET A 357 -19.50 6.39 -5.23
CA MET A 357 -18.19 6.10 -5.79
C MET A 357 -18.28 5.09 -6.92
N GLN A 358 -17.41 5.26 -7.91
CA GLN A 358 -17.22 4.32 -9.00
C GLN A 358 -15.72 4.02 -9.13
N VAL A 359 -15.36 2.74 -9.11
CA VAL A 359 -13.98 2.23 -9.06
C VAL A 359 -13.71 1.38 -10.30
N TRP A 360 -12.53 1.47 -10.89
CA TRP A 360 -12.06 0.65 -12.02
C TRP A 360 -10.55 0.40 -11.94
N ASP A 361 -10.07 0.27 -10.70
CA ASP A 361 -8.68 0.07 -10.33
C ASP A 361 -8.11 -1.21 -10.93
N PHE A 362 -6.78 -1.28 -11.06
CA PHE A 362 -6.15 -2.41 -11.74
C PHE A 362 -6.27 -3.73 -10.96
N SER A 363 -6.30 -4.85 -11.69
CA SER A 363 -6.21 -6.20 -11.11
C SER A 363 -4.77 -6.74 -11.11
N ALA A 364 -4.45 -7.64 -10.18
CA ALA A 364 -3.15 -8.32 -10.18
C ALA A 364 -2.93 -9.21 -11.42
N SER A 365 -1.65 -9.41 -11.78
CA SER A 365 -1.22 -10.32 -12.85
C SER A 365 -1.22 -11.80 -12.45
N THR A 366 -1.19 -12.10 -11.14
CA THR A 366 -1.24 -13.47 -10.60
C THR A 366 -2.41 -13.62 -9.66
N ILE A 367 -2.94 -14.84 -9.55
CA ILE A 367 -4.06 -15.15 -8.64
C ILE A 367 -3.73 -14.79 -7.18
N ALA A 368 -2.47 -14.94 -6.75
CA ALA A 368 -2.03 -14.63 -5.39
C ALA A 368 -2.14 -13.12 -5.07
N GLY A 369 -2.05 -12.26 -6.08
CA GLY A 369 -2.17 -10.81 -5.91
C GLY A 369 -3.62 -10.31 -5.81
N ILE A 370 -4.60 -11.12 -6.22
CA ILE A 370 -6.02 -10.70 -6.34
C ILE A 370 -6.63 -10.33 -4.98
N GLY A 371 -6.14 -10.91 -3.88
CA GLY A 371 -6.58 -10.51 -2.54
C GLY A 371 -6.19 -9.06 -2.15
N ARG A 372 -5.19 -8.47 -2.83
CA ARG A 372 -4.74 -7.08 -2.61
C ARG A 372 -5.21 -6.14 -3.73
N ALA A 373 -5.05 -6.54 -4.99
CA ALA A 373 -5.52 -5.80 -6.17
C ALA A 373 -6.72 -6.54 -6.76
N GLN A 374 -7.90 -6.21 -6.22
CA GLN A 374 -9.17 -6.89 -6.49
C GLN A 374 -9.61 -6.72 -7.96
N VAL A 375 -10.47 -7.62 -8.43
CA VAL A 375 -11.15 -7.51 -9.72
C VAL A 375 -12.43 -6.72 -9.53
N ASN A 376 -12.34 -5.39 -9.63
CA ASN A 376 -13.45 -4.48 -9.33
C ASN A 376 -13.83 -3.53 -10.51
N PRO A 377 -14.03 -4.05 -11.75
CA PRO A 377 -14.34 -3.23 -12.92
C PRO A 377 -15.65 -2.45 -12.75
N ASN A 378 -15.57 -1.12 -12.78
CA ASN A 378 -16.71 -0.22 -12.58
C ASN A 378 -17.47 -0.46 -11.28
N HIS A 379 -16.84 -1.03 -10.26
CA HIS A 379 -17.43 -1.31 -8.95
C HIS A 379 -18.05 -0.04 -8.34
N VAL A 380 -19.29 -0.13 -7.84
CA VAL A 380 -20.01 1.02 -7.25
C VAL A 380 -20.20 0.89 -5.75
N THR A 381 -19.94 1.96 -5.02
CA THR A 381 -20.11 2.02 -3.55
C THR A 381 -20.92 3.25 -3.18
N PHE A 382 -21.71 3.14 -2.10
CA PHE A 382 -22.51 4.26 -1.62
C PHE A 382 -22.61 4.24 -0.10
N GLU A 383 -22.32 5.38 0.52
CA GLU A 383 -22.58 5.66 1.93
C GLU A 383 -23.45 6.91 2.11
N ILE A 384 -24.18 6.96 3.23
CA ILE A 384 -24.82 8.20 3.68
C ILE A 384 -24.82 8.33 5.21
N GLY A 385 -24.21 9.42 5.68
CA GLY A 385 -24.13 9.75 7.10
C GLY A 385 -23.43 8.67 7.92
N GLY A 386 -22.34 8.12 7.37
CA GLY A 386 -21.49 7.12 8.04
C GLY A 386 -22.05 5.70 7.97
N GLU A 387 -23.09 5.48 7.16
CA GLU A 387 -23.68 4.16 6.97
C GLU A 387 -23.46 3.67 5.54
N PRO A 388 -22.77 2.53 5.36
CA PRO A 388 -22.73 1.81 4.10
C PRO A 388 -24.13 1.41 3.64
N VAL A 389 -24.47 1.73 2.40
CA VAL A 389 -25.70 1.27 1.73
C VAL A 389 -25.38 0.11 0.80
N LEU A 390 -24.33 0.31 0.00
CA LEU A 390 -23.68 -0.75 -0.78
C LEU A 390 -22.51 -1.27 0.04
N THR A 391 -22.62 -2.50 0.53
CA THR A 391 -21.61 -3.11 1.40
C THR A 391 -20.46 -3.70 0.59
N ASP A 392 -19.28 -3.76 1.20
CA ASP A 392 -18.07 -4.37 0.67
C ASP A 392 -17.19 -4.83 1.85
N GLY A 393 -16.21 -5.70 1.58
CA GLY A 393 -15.23 -6.16 2.55
C GLY A 393 -14.85 -7.62 2.34
N ILE A 394 -14.69 -8.35 3.43
CA ILE A 394 -14.37 -9.78 3.41
C ILE A 394 -15.35 -10.56 4.25
N PRO A 395 -15.57 -11.85 3.96
CA PRO A 395 -16.50 -12.67 4.70
C PRO A 395 -15.95 -13.03 6.08
N ALA A 396 -16.82 -13.59 6.93
CA ALA A 396 -16.44 -14.13 8.22
C ALA A 396 -15.33 -15.18 8.04
N PRO A 397 -14.42 -15.33 9.02
CA PRO A 397 -13.35 -16.32 8.95
C PRO A 397 -13.86 -17.70 8.56
N ASP A 398 -13.10 -18.41 7.73
CA ASP A 398 -13.41 -19.76 7.26
C ASP A 398 -14.75 -19.91 6.51
N THR A 399 -15.32 -18.81 5.98
CA THR A 399 -16.51 -18.87 5.14
C THR A 399 -16.21 -18.42 3.70
N ASP A 400 -16.86 -19.07 2.74
CA ASP A 400 -16.97 -18.57 1.37
C ASP A 400 -18.46 -18.48 1.04
N PRO A 401 -19.07 -17.30 1.20
CA PRO A 401 -20.50 -17.11 0.99
C PRO A 401 -20.88 -17.21 -0.48
N TRP A 402 -19.90 -17.21 -1.39
CA TRP A 402 -20.15 -17.32 -2.82
C TRP A 402 -20.05 -18.75 -3.34
N HIS A 403 -19.44 -19.66 -2.57
CA HIS A 403 -19.25 -21.07 -2.91
C HIS A 403 -18.58 -21.26 -4.29
N TYR A 404 -17.47 -20.56 -4.53
CA TYR A 404 -16.80 -20.62 -5.82
C TYR A 404 -16.23 -22.02 -6.10
N PRO A 405 -16.43 -22.57 -7.31
CA PRO A 405 -15.83 -23.84 -7.68
C PRO A 405 -14.30 -23.73 -7.75
N VAL A 406 -13.59 -24.49 -6.92
CA VAL A 406 -12.12 -24.44 -6.79
C VAL A 406 -11.42 -24.66 -8.14
N ASP A 407 -11.87 -25.65 -8.91
CA ASP A 407 -11.31 -25.95 -10.24
C ASP A 407 -11.43 -24.75 -11.20
N LYS A 408 -12.47 -23.92 -11.01
CA LYS A 408 -12.71 -22.72 -11.82
C LYS A 408 -11.88 -21.53 -11.39
N VAL A 409 -11.72 -21.32 -10.08
CA VAL A 409 -10.84 -20.27 -9.53
C VAL A 409 -9.41 -20.44 -10.06
N PHE A 410 -8.92 -21.68 -10.12
CA PHE A 410 -7.56 -22.01 -10.53
C PHE A 410 -7.43 -22.50 -11.98
N GLU A 411 -8.45 -22.35 -12.82
CA GLU A 411 -8.45 -22.95 -14.17
C GLU A 411 -7.31 -22.44 -15.06
N ARG A 412 -6.82 -21.22 -14.79
CA ARG A 412 -5.68 -20.59 -15.50
C ARG A 412 -4.30 -21.05 -15.04
N LEU A 413 -4.20 -21.76 -13.91
CA LEU A 413 -2.95 -22.35 -13.44
C LEU A 413 -2.85 -23.79 -13.94
N ASP A 414 -1.67 -24.21 -14.42
CA ASP A 414 -1.40 -25.63 -14.68
C ASP A 414 -1.18 -26.41 -13.37
N SER A 415 -1.02 -27.74 -13.47
CA SER A 415 -0.86 -28.60 -12.29
C SER A 415 0.40 -28.28 -11.46
N VAL A 416 1.47 -27.83 -12.10
CA VAL A 416 2.74 -27.48 -11.44
C VAL A 416 2.57 -26.17 -10.68
N ALA A 417 2.01 -25.15 -11.33
CA ALA A 417 1.73 -23.85 -10.74
C ALA A 417 0.74 -23.95 -9.57
N ARG A 418 -0.30 -24.78 -9.67
CA ARG A 418 -1.24 -25.05 -8.55
C ARG A 418 -0.53 -25.69 -7.36
N ALA A 419 0.30 -26.71 -7.59
CA ALA A 419 1.03 -27.38 -6.52
C ALA A 419 2.02 -26.42 -5.82
N ARG A 420 2.73 -25.59 -6.59
CA ARG A 420 3.63 -24.56 -6.04
C ARG A 420 2.87 -23.51 -5.25
N TYR A 421 1.73 -23.04 -5.75
CA TYR A 421 0.91 -22.07 -5.04
C TYR A 421 0.34 -22.65 -3.73
N ALA A 422 -0.12 -23.90 -3.75
CA ALA A 422 -0.60 -24.60 -2.58
C ALA A 422 0.50 -24.77 -1.52
N LYS A 423 1.75 -25.04 -1.95
CA LYS A 423 2.92 -25.08 -1.05
C LYS A 423 3.25 -23.70 -0.47
N TYR A 424 3.23 -22.65 -1.29
CA TYR A 424 3.44 -21.27 -0.84
C TYR A 424 2.41 -20.83 0.20
N MET A 425 1.12 -21.06 -0.08
CA MET A 425 0.02 -20.70 0.82
C MET A 425 -0.09 -21.58 2.06
N GLY A 426 0.39 -22.82 1.99
CA GLY A 426 0.61 -23.68 3.16
C GLY A 426 1.53 -23.02 4.19
N GLY A 427 2.30 -22.01 3.77
CA GLY A 427 3.27 -21.36 4.61
C GLY A 427 4.48 -22.27 4.74
N ILE A 428 5.65 -21.70 4.47
CA ILE A 428 6.94 -22.42 4.52
C ILE A 428 7.24 -22.99 5.92
N ASN A 429 6.45 -22.60 6.93
CA ASN A 429 6.60 -23.00 8.32
C ASN A 429 5.46 -23.88 8.87
N ALA A 430 4.42 -24.21 8.10
CA ALA A 430 3.33 -25.08 8.58
C ALA A 430 3.59 -26.56 8.32
N GLY A 431 4.65 -26.89 7.56
CA GLY A 431 5.00 -28.27 7.24
C GLY A 431 3.93 -29.02 6.43
N HIS A 432 2.93 -28.32 5.88
CA HIS A 432 1.84 -28.88 5.11
C HIS A 432 1.56 -28.03 3.85
N THR A 433 1.12 -28.69 2.79
CA THR A 433 0.53 -28.02 1.62
C THR A 433 -0.84 -27.49 2.02
N ALA A 434 -1.21 -26.26 1.65
CA ALA A 434 -2.57 -25.78 1.88
C ALA A 434 -3.53 -26.42 0.89
N GLU A 435 -4.72 -26.82 1.38
CA GLU A 435 -5.81 -27.27 0.52
C GLU A 435 -6.26 -26.13 -0.40
N LEU A 436 -6.44 -26.41 -1.70
CA LEU A 436 -6.84 -25.40 -2.69
C LEU A 436 -8.18 -24.77 -2.35
N GLU A 437 -9.08 -25.52 -1.72
CA GLU A 437 -10.35 -25.03 -1.17
C GLU A 437 -10.11 -23.87 -0.21
N ASN A 438 -9.18 -23.99 0.73
CA ASN A 438 -8.89 -22.95 1.72
C ASN A 438 -8.33 -21.69 1.07
N ILE A 439 -7.48 -21.88 0.06
CA ILE A 439 -6.88 -20.79 -0.70
C ILE A 439 -7.96 -20.06 -1.51
N ALA A 440 -8.83 -20.80 -2.20
CA ALA A 440 -9.95 -20.23 -2.95
C ALA A 440 -10.86 -19.40 -2.04
N ARG A 441 -11.20 -19.89 -0.83
CA ARG A 441 -11.98 -19.12 0.16
C ARG A 441 -11.32 -17.80 0.54
N GLY A 442 -10.00 -17.79 0.74
CA GLY A 442 -9.26 -16.58 1.08
C GLY A 442 -9.16 -15.56 -0.06
N LEU A 443 -9.19 -16.03 -1.31
CA LEU A 443 -9.14 -15.18 -2.51
C LEU A 443 -10.51 -14.69 -2.98
N ALA A 444 -11.58 -15.41 -2.64
CA ALA A 444 -12.95 -15.15 -3.07
C ALA A 444 -13.37 -13.66 -3.02
N PRO A 445 -13.04 -12.89 -1.97
CA PRO A 445 -13.44 -11.48 -1.89
C PRO A 445 -12.81 -10.60 -2.97
N GLY A 446 -11.66 -10.98 -3.52
CA GLY A 446 -10.99 -10.24 -4.58
C GLY A 446 -11.44 -10.59 -6.00
N LEU A 447 -12.28 -11.62 -6.18
CA LEU A 447 -12.84 -11.99 -7.48
C LEU A 447 -14.07 -11.13 -7.81
N ILE A 448 -14.46 -11.08 -9.09
CA ILE A 448 -15.51 -10.15 -9.54
C ILE A 448 -16.85 -10.31 -8.80
N GLY A 449 -17.16 -11.51 -8.32
CA GLY A 449 -18.38 -11.78 -7.57
C GLY A 449 -18.43 -11.13 -6.19
N GLY A 450 -17.29 -10.71 -5.62
CA GLY A 450 -17.26 -9.88 -4.42
C GLY A 450 -17.58 -8.41 -4.71
N ALA A 451 -17.47 -7.97 -5.96
CA ALA A 451 -17.64 -6.58 -6.35
C ALA A 451 -19.09 -6.22 -6.70
N ASN A 452 -19.50 -4.99 -6.40
CA ASN A 452 -20.72 -4.33 -6.88
C ASN A 452 -20.59 -3.95 -8.38
N ALA A 453 -20.50 -4.96 -9.25
CA ALA A 453 -20.13 -4.82 -10.67
C ALA A 453 -21.08 -5.61 -11.60
N ILE A 454 -20.75 -5.68 -12.90
CA ILE A 454 -21.41 -6.56 -13.87
C ILE A 454 -20.68 -7.91 -13.92
N VAL A 455 -21.40 -9.00 -13.68
CA VAL A 455 -20.92 -10.39 -13.83
C VAL A 455 -21.50 -10.98 -15.11
N LEU A 456 -20.67 -11.70 -15.87
CA LEU A 456 -21.08 -12.37 -17.12
C LEU A 456 -21.29 -13.87 -16.88
N ASP A 457 -22.32 -14.41 -17.54
CA ASP A 457 -22.58 -15.84 -17.69
C ASP A 457 -22.56 -16.66 -16.39
N ASP A 458 -22.98 -16.02 -15.28
CA ASP A 458 -23.01 -16.64 -13.95
C ASP A 458 -21.62 -17.14 -13.50
N GLN A 459 -20.56 -16.39 -13.83
CA GLN A 459 -19.18 -16.70 -13.44
C GLN A 459 -18.61 -15.71 -12.41
N PRO A 460 -19.08 -15.76 -11.15
CA PRO A 460 -18.63 -14.83 -10.11
C PRO A 460 -17.19 -15.07 -9.65
N TRP A 461 -16.57 -16.20 -9.99
CA TRP A 461 -15.15 -16.50 -9.75
C TRP A 461 -14.19 -15.86 -10.78
N TYR A 462 -14.72 -15.10 -11.74
CA TYR A 462 -13.92 -14.57 -12.84
C TYR A 462 -12.82 -13.61 -12.37
N TRP A 463 -11.66 -13.79 -13.00
CA TRP A 463 -10.55 -12.85 -13.00
C TRP A 463 -9.83 -12.89 -14.37
N PRO A 464 -9.18 -11.78 -14.79
CA PRO A 464 -8.68 -11.64 -16.15
C PRO A 464 -7.49 -12.53 -16.51
N GLY A 465 -6.78 -13.12 -15.55
CA GLY A 465 -5.56 -13.90 -15.84
C GLY A 465 -4.28 -13.07 -15.94
N GLU A 466 -4.41 -11.75 -15.98
CA GLU A 466 -3.33 -10.79 -16.21
C GLU A 466 -3.73 -9.41 -15.68
N THR A 467 -2.77 -8.47 -15.59
CA THR A 467 -3.08 -7.10 -15.16
C THR A 467 -3.98 -6.41 -16.18
N ARG A 468 -5.14 -5.95 -15.73
CA ARG A 468 -6.07 -5.12 -16.48
C ARG A 468 -6.44 -3.90 -15.65
N THR A 469 -6.73 -2.80 -16.31
CA THR A 469 -7.09 -1.51 -15.70
C THR A 469 -8.21 -0.87 -16.51
N GLY A 470 -9.12 -0.19 -15.85
CA GLY A 470 -10.15 0.60 -16.52
C GLY A 470 -9.64 1.99 -16.85
N LYS A 471 -10.47 2.78 -17.54
CA LYS A 471 -10.15 4.18 -17.78
C LYS A 471 -11.35 5.09 -17.58
N ALA A 472 -11.12 6.23 -16.97
CA ALA A 472 -12.09 7.31 -16.96
C ALA A 472 -12.23 7.89 -18.37
N VAL A 473 -13.47 8.12 -18.79
CA VAL A 473 -13.83 8.73 -20.08
C VAL A 473 -14.28 10.17 -19.87
N PHE A 474 -15.04 10.41 -18.79
CA PHE A 474 -15.59 11.72 -18.48
C PHE A 474 -15.64 11.93 -16.97
N TYR A 475 -15.33 13.12 -16.49
CA TYR A 475 -15.59 13.56 -15.13
C TYR A 475 -15.90 15.05 -15.10
N ALA A 476 -16.96 15.42 -14.39
CA ALA A 476 -17.25 16.82 -14.09
C ALA A 476 -17.93 16.97 -12.75
N LYS A 477 -17.62 18.07 -12.06
CA LYS A 477 -18.20 18.45 -10.78
C LYS A 477 -18.68 19.90 -10.87
N THR A 478 -19.96 20.11 -10.66
CA THR A 478 -20.60 21.43 -10.48
C THR A 478 -21.34 21.47 -9.14
N PRO A 479 -21.73 22.64 -8.62
CA PRO A 479 -22.54 22.71 -7.40
C PRO A 479 -23.84 21.93 -7.49
N GLU A 480 -24.45 21.85 -8.68
CA GLU A 480 -25.75 21.21 -8.88
C GLU A 480 -25.69 19.74 -9.31
N MET A 481 -24.62 19.34 -9.98
CA MET A 481 -24.52 18.04 -10.62
C MET A 481 -23.07 17.57 -10.75
N GLN A 482 -22.82 16.31 -10.44
CA GLN A 482 -21.53 15.65 -10.61
C GLN A 482 -21.73 14.40 -11.45
N VAL A 483 -20.79 14.11 -12.34
CA VAL A 483 -20.87 12.97 -13.24
C VAL A 483 -19.51 12.36 -13.47
N VAL A 484 -19.49 11.04 -13.58
CA VAL A 484 -18.34 10.26 -14.03
C VAL A 484 -18.78 9.20 -15.01
N THR A 485 -17.99 8.98 -16.05
CA THR A 485 -18.11 7.85 -16.97
C THR A 485 -16.76 7.16 -17.09
N SER A 486 -16.74 5.83 -17.02
CA SER A 486 -15.54 5.01 -17.24
C SER A 486 -15.81 3.85 -18.18
N ASP A 487 -14.74 3.32 -18.74
CA ASP A 487 -14.70 2.17 -19.63
C ASP A 487 -13.84 1.07 -18.99
N ALA A 488 -14.47 -0.07 -18.68
CA ALA A 488 -13.84 -1.23 -18.08
C ALA A 488 -13.79 -2.43 -19.04
N THR A 489 -13.94 -2.20 -20.35
CA THR A 489 -13.97 -3.26 -21.37
C THR A 489 -12.75 -4.17 -21.29
N ALA A 490 -11.58 -3.59 -20.99
CA ALA A 490 -10.31 -4.32 -20.90
C ALA A 490 -10.31 -5.46 -19.87
N PHE A 491 -11.13 -5.37 -18.80
CA PHE A 491 -11.21 -6.42 -17.80
C PHE A 491 -11.82 -7.71 -18.32
N TYR A 492 -12.75 -7.65 -19.26
CA TYR A 492 -13.55 -8.79 -19.70
C TYR A 492 -12.98 -9.49 -20.94
N ARG A 493 -12.27 -8.74 -21.80
CA ARG A 493 -11.67 -9.23 -23.05
C ARG A 493 -10.76 -10.47 -22.95
N PRO A 494 -10.07 -10.75 -21.84
CA PRO A 494 -9.28 -11.98 -21.74
C PRO A 494 -10.10 -13.27 -21.80
N THR A 495 -11.42 -13.21 -21.78
CA THR A 495 -12.31 -14.40 -21.77
C THR A 495 -13.58 -14.22 -22.57
N TYR A 496 -14.14 -13.02 -22.60
CA TYR A 496 -15.40 -12.72 -23.27
C TYR A 496 -15.16 -11.84 -24.51
N ASP A 497 -16.07 -11.89 -25.49
CA ASP A 497 -16.03 -11.06 -26.70
C ASP A 497 -16.67 -9.66 -26.48
N VAL A 498 -16.51 -9.13 -25.27
CA VAL A 498 -17.06 -7.83 -24.86
C VAL A 498 -16.38 -6.70 -25.63
N THR A 499 -17.19 -5.93 -26.34
CA THR A 499 -16.77 -4.77 -27.14
C THR A 499 -16.96 -3.45 -26.40
N ARG A 500 -17.91 -3.40 -25.45
CA ARG A 500 -18.14 -2.25 -24.56
C ARG A 500 -18.57 -2.68 -23.17
N MET A 501 -17.94 -2.11 -22.15
CA MET A 501 -18.39 -2.13 -20.76
C MET A 501 -18.22 -0.74 -20.16
N ARG A 502 -19.24 0.11 -20.32
CA ARG A 502 -19.22 1.49 -19.80
C ARG A 502 -20.20 1.67 -18.67
N ARG A 503 -19.75 2.40 -17.64
CA ARG A 503 -20.60 2.83 -16.53
C ARG A 503 -20.56 4.33 -16.36
N THR A 504 -21.72 4.95 -16.23
CA THR A 504 -21.89 6.36 -15.87
C THR A 504 -22.57 6.47 -14.52
N SER A 505 -21.95 7.16 -13.57
CA SER A 505 -22.60 7.54 -12.30
C SER A 505 -22.80 9.05 -12.28
N LEU A 506 -23.97 9.48 -11.79
CA LEU A 506 -24.32 10.89 -11.64
C LEU A 506 -24.94 11.13 -10.27
N TRP A 507 -24.58 12.25 -9.63
CA TRP A 507 -25.17 12.72 -8.38
C TRP A 507 -25.68 14.16 -8.53
N THR A 508 -26.83 14.45 -7.92
CA THR A 508 -27.51 15.76 -8.03
C THR A 508 -27.58 16.49 -6.68
N ASP A 509 -27.66 17.82 -6.71
CA ASP A 509 -27.94 18.64 -5.53
C ASP A 509 -29.35 18.42 -4.94
N ALA A 510 -30.24 17.77 -5.68
CA ALA A 510 -31.54 17.31 -5.18
C ALA A 510 -31.40 16.12 -4.20
N GLY A 511 -30.21 15.51 -4.10
CA GLY A 511 -29.92 14.44 -3.15
C GLY A 511 -30.27 13.04 -3.65
N PHE A 512 -30.27 12.81 -4.96
CA PHE A 512 -30.36 11.48 -5.56
C PHE A 512 -29.28 11.32 -6.62
N GLY A 513 -28.95 10.06 -6.92
CA GLY A 513 -28.02 9.68 -7.99
C GLY A 513 -28.60 8.64 -8.95
N ILE A 514 -27.94 8.46 -10.08
CA ILE A 514 -28.25 7.41 -11.06
C ILE A 514 -26.96 6.75 -11.55
N ILE A 515 -27.03 5.43 -11.71
CA ILE A 515 -25.99 4.56 -12.29
C ILE A 515 -26.54 4.01 -13.60
N LEU A 516 -25.78 4.17 -14.67
CA LEU A 516 -26.08 3.63 -15.99
C LEU A 516 -24.97 2.70 -16.44
N ASP A 517 -25.35 1.54 -16.95
CA ASP A 517 -24.44 0.62 -17.63
C ASP A 517 -24.84 0.49 -19.09
N ASP A 518 -23.86 0.54 -20.00
CA ASP A 518 -23.98 0.25 -21.42
C ASP A 518 -22.99 -0.86 -21.79
N CYS A 519 -23.52 -2.06 -22.02
CA CYS A 519 -22.75 -3.28 -22.24
C CYS A 519 -23.01 -3.82 -23.65
N GLU A 520 -21.95 -4.10 -24.41
CA GLU A 520 -22.02 -4.69 -25.75
C GLU A 520 -20.99 -5.82 -25.90
N ALA A 521 -21.38 -6.85 -26.64
CA ALA A 521 -20.55 -8.01 -26.99
C ALA A 521 -20.86 -8.50 -28.41
N GLU A 522 -19.96 -9.27 -28.99
CA GLU A 522 -20.17 -9.87 -30.33
C GLU A 522 -21.20 -11.00 -30.27
N SER A 523 -21.19 -11.80 -29.20
CA SER A 523 -22.15 -12.87 -28.95
C SER A 523 -23.10 -12.55 -27.77
N ALA A 524 -24.13 -13.37 -27.63
CA ALA A 524 -25.13 -13.18 -26.59
C ALA A 524 -24.62 -13.70 -25.24
N HIS A 525 -24.61 -12.82 -24.24
CA HIS A 525 -24.24 -13.15 -22.86
C HIS A 525 -25.42 -12.99 -21.90
N THR A 526 -25.30 -13.61 -20.73
CA THR A 526 -26.11 -13.26 -19.55
C THR A 526 -25.39 -12.17 -18.77
N TRP A 527 -25.97 -10.98 -18.71
CA TRP A 527 -25.45 -9.82 -18.01
C TRP A 527 -26.13 -9.69 -16.66
N ILE A 528 -25.36 -9.75 -15.58
CA ILE A 528 -25.88 -9.68 -14.20
C ILE A 528 -25.32 -8.43 -13.55
N TRP A 529 -26.15 -7.41 -13.38
CA TRP A 529 -25.82 -6.28 -12.51
C TRP A 529 -26.03 -6.73 -11.08
N GLN A 530 -24.98 -6.67 -10.25
CA GLN A 530 -25.08 -7.04 -8.84
C GLN A 530 -24.66 -5.94 -7.89
N ALA A 531 -25.31 -5.89 -6.73
CA ALA A 531 -24.89 -5.07 -5.61
C ALA A 531 -25.27 -5.70 -4.27
N TYR A 532 -24.40 -5.56 -3.27
CA TYR A 532 -24.61 -6.04 -1.90
C TYR A 532 -25.26 -4.96 -1.05
N LEU A 533 -26.45 -5.26 -0.54
CA LEU A 533 -27.30 -4.37 0.23
C LEU A 533 -27.39 -4.82 1.68
N ARG A 534 -27.79 -3.90 2.57
CA ARG A 534 -28.02 -4.21 3.98
C ARG A 534 -29.08 -5.32 4.14
N PRO A 535 -28.98 -6.16 5.17
CA PRO A 535 -29.75 -7.40 5.25
C PRO A 535 -31.27 -7.20 5.42
N ASP A 536 -31.69 -6.05 5.95
CA ASP A 536 -33.11 -5.71 6.12
C ASP A 536 -33.74 -5.13 4.84
N THR A 537 -33.07 -5.27 3.70
CA THR A 537 -33.59 -4.85 2.40
C THR A 537 -34.82 -5.66 2.00
N VAL A 538 -35.85 -4.94 1.54
CA VAL A 538 -37.12 -5.51 1.04
C VAL A 538 -37.40 -5.02 -0.38
N LEU A 539 -37.90 -5.90 -1.24
CA LEU A 539 -38.31 -5.55 -2.60
C LEU A 539 -39.79 -5.13 -2.64
N ASP A 540 -40.07 -4.11 -3.45
CA ASP A 540 -41.41 -3.74 -3.91
C ASP A 540 -41.35 -3.41 -5.41
N GLY A 541 -41.76 -4.36 -6.25
CA GLY A 541 -41.66 -4.24 -7.71
C GLY A 541 -40.22 -4.03 -8.18
N SER A 542 -39.96 -2.87 -8.80
CA SER A 542 -38.62 -2.47 -9.27
C SER A 542 -37.89 -1.54 -8.30
N THR A 543 -38.19 -1.68 -7.01
CA THR A 543 -37.59 -0.90 -5.92
C THR A 543 -37.08 -1.84 -4.83
N ALA A 544 -35.88 -1.56 -4.32
CA ALA A 544 -35.36 -2.11 -3.09
C ALA A 544 -35.35 -1.01 -2.02
N HIS A 545 -36.00 -1.30 -0.90
CA HIS A 545 -36.03 -0.44 0.29
C HIS A 545 -34.93 -0.88 1.24
N VAL A 546 -33.84 -0.11 1.29
CA VAL A 546 -32.71 -0.37 2.19
C VAL A 546 -32.92 0.42 3.48
N ARG A 547 -32.96 -0.27 4.62
CA ARG A 547 -33.02 0.35 5.96
C ARG A 547 -31.62 0.37 6.56
N LEU A 548 -31.24 1.51 7.12
CA LEU A 548 -29.93 1.72 7.75
C LEU A 548 -30.05 1.72 9.28
N PRO A 549 -29.00 1.31 10.03
CA PRO A 549 -29.02 1.29 11.49
C PRO A 549 -29.33 2.66 12.13
N ASN A 550 -28.86 3.74 11.52
CA ASN A 550 -29.15 5.11 11.97
C ASN A 550 -30.63 5.55 11.74
N GLY A 551 -31.51 4.64 11.33
CA GLY A 551 -32.94 4.88 11.11
C GLY A 551 -33.28 5.53 9.77
N LYS A 552 -32.29 5.86 8.94
CA LYS A 552 -32.53 6.36 7.57
C LYS A 552 -32.94 5.22 6.65
N SER A 553 -33.58 5.59 5.53
CA SER A 553 -33.91 4.67 4.44
C SER A 553 -33.36 5.18 3.12
N VAL A 554 -33.02 4.24 2.23
CA VAL A 554 -32.58 4.54 0.87
C VAL A 554 -33.39 3.69 -0.10
N LEU A 555 -33.93 4.34 -1.14
CA LEU A 555 -34.53 3.62 -2.26
C LEU A 555 -33.47 3.35 -3.32
N ILE A 556 -33.39 2.11 -3.77
CA ILE A 556 -32.68 1.71 -4.98
C ILE A 556 -33.73 1.30 -6.00
N VAL A 557 -33.85 2.03 -7.11
CA VAL A 557 -34.96 1.88 -8.07
C VAL A 557 -34.40 1.65 -9.46
N TRP A 558 -34.88 0.65 -10.19
CA TRP A 558 -34.40 0.34 -11.53
C TRP A 558 -35.52 0.31 -12.57
N THR A 559 -35.13 0.27 -13.84
CA THR A 559 -36.09 0.07 -14.95
C THR A 559 -36.65 -1.35 -14.92
N PRO A 560 -37.98 -1.57 -14.98
CA PRO A 560 -38.59 -2.91 -14.81
C PRO A 560 -38.22 -3.99 -15.84
N ALA A 561 -37.56 -3.65 -16.94
CA ALA A 561 -37.25 -4.57 -18.04
C ALA A 561 -36.01 -5.44 -17.77
N CYS A 562 -35.94 -6.10 -16.62
CA CYS A 562 -34.92 -7.07 -16.24
C CYS A 562 -35.49 -8.09 -15.24
N ASP A 563 -34.94 -9.31 -15.23
CA ASP A 563 -35.22 -10.27 -14.18
C ASP A 563 -34.53 -9.82 -12.88
N CYS A 564 -35.18 -9.97 -11.73
CA CYS A 564 -34.67 -9.51 -10.44
C CYS A 564 -34.61 -10.67 -9.44
N ARG A 565 -33.47 -10.80 -8.74
CA ARG A 565 -33.32 -11.68 -7.58
C ARG A 565 -32.72 -10.91 -6.40
N LEU A 566 -33.12 -11.29 -5.19
CA LEU A 566 -32.49 -10.83 -3.97
C LEU A 566 -32.05 -12.07 -3.20
N VAL A 567 -30.74 -12.25 -3.08
CA VAL A 567 -30.11 -13.45 -2.51
C VAL A 567 -29.56 -13.12 -1.14
N ASP A 568 -29.93 -13.88 -0.11
CA ASP A 568 -29.32 -13.73 1.22
C ASP A 568 -27.86 -14.20 1.19
N VAL A 569 -26.97 -13.41 1.79
CA VAL A 569 -25.54 -13.68 1.84
C VAL A 569 -25.10 -13.65 3.30
N ALA A 570 -24.92 -14.82 3.89
CA ALA A 570 -24.50 -14.96 5.27
C ALA A 570 -23.00 -14.68 5.43
N GLY A 571 -22.60 -14.05 6.54
CA GLY A 571 -21.19 -13.84 6.85
C GLY A 571 -20.50 -12.74 6.04
N PHE A 572 -21.20 -12.01 5.15
CA PHE A 572 -20.58 -10.99 4.31
C PHE A 572 -21.34 -9.65 4.29
N PRO A 573 -20.63 -8.51 4.39
CA PRO A 573 -19.26 -8.45 4.89
C PRO A 573 -19.20 -8.94 6.34
N ARG A 574 -18.03 -9.34 6.82
CA ARG A 574 -17.80 -9.67 8.23
C ARG A 574 -17.96 -8.45 9.12
N THR A 575 -17.70 -7.28 8.56
CA THR A 575 -17.97 -5.98 9.20
C THR A 575 -19.47 -5.69 9.14
N GLU A 576 -19.91 -4.61 9.79
CA GLU A 576 -21.33 -4.24 9.88
C GLU A 576 -22.20 -5.32 10.55
N GLU A 577 -23.27 -5.83 9.89
CA GLU A 577 -24.18 -6.83 10.46
C GLU A 577 -23.74 -8.28 10.27
N GLY A 578 -22.59 -8.56 9.64
CA GLY A 578 -22.13 -9.93 9.40
C GLY A 578 -23.01 -10.70 8.40
N ARG A 579 -23.84 -10.01 7.62
CA ARG A 579 -24.73 -10.57 6.59
C ARG A 579 -25.21 -9.45 5.67
N SER A 580 -25.55 -9.78 4.44
CA SER A 580 -26.07 -8.86 3.43
C SER A 580 -27.09 -9.54 2.53
N LYS A 581 -27.64 -8.78 1.58
CA LYS A 581 -28.46 -9.30 0.49
C LYS A 581 -27.90 -8.84 -0.84
N ARG A 582 -27.59 -9.76 -1.74
CA ARG A 582 -27.16 -9.44 -3.10
C ARG A 582 -28.38 -9.24 -3.99
N LEU A 583 -28.56 -8.01 -4.44
CA LEU A 583 -29.51 -7.68 -5.51
C LEU A 583 -28.87 -8.03 -6.85
N GLU A 584 -29.60 -8.78 -7.68
CA GLU A 584 -29.17 -9.15 -9.03
C GLU A 584 -30.24 -8.73 -10.03
N LEU A 585 -29.83 -7.95 -11.04
CA LEU A 585 -30.66 -7.58 -12.19
C LEU A 585 -30.08 -8.22 -13.43
N THR A 586 -30.85 -9.07 -14.09
CA THR A 586 -30.36 -9.91 -15.19
C THR A 586 -31.00 -9.55 -16.51
N LYS A 587 -30.17 -9.50 -17.56
CA LYS A 587 -30.58 -9.38 -18.97
C LYS A 587 -29.80 -10.37 -19.83
N ARG A 588 -30.35 -10.75 -20.98
CA ARG A 588 -29.69 -11.62 -21.96
C ARG A 588 -29.67 -10.98 -23.34
N GLY A 589 -28.57 -11.12 -24.06
CA GLY A 589 -28.43 -10.63 -25.43
C GLY A 589 -27.01 -10.14 -25.73
N THR A 590 -26.82 -9.60 -26.92
CA THR A 590 -25.56 -8.95 -27.35
C THR A 590 -25.40 -7.53 -26.80
N HIS A 591 -26.50 -6.95 -26.31
CA HIS A 591 -26.56 -5.64 -25.68
C HIS A 591 -27.34 -5.72 -24.37
N ALA A 592 -26.87 -5.04 -23.34
CA ALA A 592 -27.62 -4.82 -22.11
C ALA A 592 -27.39 -3.40 -21.60
N ALA A 593 -28.47 -2.74 -21.20
CA ALA A 593 -28.43 -1.45 -20.54
C ALA A 593 -29.14 -1.51 -19.19
N PHE A 594 -28.49 -1.04 -18.12
CA PHE A 594 -29.08 -0.94 -16.78
C PHE A 594 -29.20 0.52 -16.37
N SER A 595 -30.28 0.87 -15.68
CA SER A 595 -30.48 2.21 -15.13
C SER A 595 -31.03 2.10 -13.72
N VAL A 596 -30.21 2.47 -12.75
CA VAL A 596 -30.45 2.28 -11.32
C VAL A 596 -30.31 3.61 -10.59
N MET A 597 -31.40 4.10 -10.02
CA MET A 597 -31.42 5.31 -9.19
C MET A 597 -31.19 4.96 -7.72
N ILE A 598 -30.43 5.81 -7.02
CA ILE A 598 -30.26 5.79 -5.57
C ILE A 598 -30.86 7.08 -5.00
N ALA A 599 -31.86 6.97 -4.13
CA ALA A 599 -32.58 8.11 -3.55
C ALA A 599 -32.73 7.96 -2.02
N PRO A 600 -31.78 8.51 -1.23
CA PRO A 600 -31.88 8.55 0.22
C PRO A 600 -33.05 9.40 0.71
N GLY A 601 -33.80 8.90 1.69
CA GLY A 601 -34.92 9.59 2.31
C GLY A 601 -36.18 9.75 1.45
N ALA A 602 -36.16 9.29 0.20
CA ALA A 602 -37.33 9.31 -0.67
C ALA A 602 -38.41 8.32 -0.19
N ARG A 603 -39.67 8.68 -0.37
CA ARG A 603 -40.84 7.83 -0.07
C ARG A 603 -41.26 6.99 -1.27
N ALA A 604 -41.13 7.54 -2.47
CA ALA A 604 -41.43 6.83 -3.70
C ALA A 604 -40.42 7.19 -4.80
N GLY A 605 -40.14 6.25 -5.70
CA GLY A 605 -39.23 6.46 -6.82
C GLY A 605 -39.68 5.72 -8.06
N ARG A 606 -39.36 6.26 -9.24
CA ARG A 606 -39.54 5.57 -10.53
C ARG A 606 -38.46 6.00 -11.51
N VAL A 607 -37.91 5.02 -12.23
CA VAL A 607 -36.98 5.24 -13.35
C VAL A 607 -37.64 4.77 -14.65
N LYS A 608 -37.62 5.62 -15.66
CA LYS A 608 -38.15 5.30 -17.00
C LYS A 608 -37.15 5.73 -18.07
N GLN A 609 -36.66 4.76 -18.84
CA GLN A 609 -35.90 5.03 -20.04
C GLN A 609 -36.82 5.64 -21.11
N VAL A 610 -36.52 6.85 -21.58
CA VAL A 610 -37.30 7.54 -22.63
C VAL A 610 -36.68 7.32 -24.00
N SER A 611 -35.35 7.39 -24.10
CA SER A 611 -34.55 7.06 -25.28
C SER A 611 -33.18 6.53 -24.84
N LYS A 612 -32.23 6.27 -25.76
CA LYS A 612 -30.89 5.79 -25.40
C LYS A 612 -30.20 6.68 -24.33
N HIS A 613 -30.30 8.00 -24.49
CA HIS A 613 -29.60 8.97 -23.64
C HIS A 613 -30.53 9.69 -22.65
N LEU A 614 -31.85 9.60 -22.82
CA LEU A 614 -32.82 10.37 -22.03
C LEU A 614 -33.56 9.50 -21.03
N ILE A 615 -33.53 9.91 -19.76
CA ILE A 615 -34.15 9.20 -18.64
C ILE A 615 -35.07 10.15 -17.88
N GLU A 616 -36.28 9.68 -17.63
CA GLU A 616 -37.21 10.32 -16.70
C GLU A 616 -37.08 9.66 -15.33
N ILE A 617 -36.80 10.48 -14.33
CA ILE A 617 -36.71 10.09 -12.94
C ILE A 617 -37.82 10.78 -12.16
N ARG A 618 -38.57 9.99 -11.38
CA ARG A 618 -39.49 10.52 -10.39
C ARG A 618 -38.95 10.22 -9.00
N VAL A 619 -38.80 11.25 -8.18
CA VAL A 619 -38.51 11.14 -6.74
C VAL A 619 -39.65 11.84 -6.03
N ASP A 620 -40.41 11.07 -5.25
CA ASP A 620 -41.67 11.49 -4.63
C ASP A 620 -42.65 12.09 -5.67
N ASP A 621 -42.99 13.36 -5.53
CA ASP A 621 -43.91 14.10 -6.40
C ASP A 621 -43.21 14.88 -7.52
N ARG A 622 -41.88 14.82 -7.60
CA ARG A 622 -41.07 15.61 -8.54
C ARG A 622 -40.59 14.78 -9.71
N ILE A 623 -40.67 15.37 -10.90
CA ILE A 623 -40.19 14.76 -12.15
C ILE A 623 -38.92 15.47 -12.61
N HIS A 624 -37.89 14.69 -12.84
CA HIS A 624 -36.58 15.09 -13.31
C HIS A 624 -36.34 14.43 -14.66
N LEU A 625 -35.74 15.16 -15.60
CA LEU A 625 -35.33 14.59 -16.88
C LEU A 625 -33.81 14.71 -16.97
N LEU A 626 -33.12 13.60 -17.19
CA LEU A 626 -31.68 13.53 -17.31
C LEU A 626 -31.31 13.07 -18.72
N LEU A 627 -30.43 13.83 -19.36
CA LEU A 627 -29.74 13.45 -20.58
C LEU A 627 -28.31 13.02 -20.21
N LEU A 628 -27.87 11.85 -20.66
CA LEU A 628 -26.65 11.20 -20.18
C LEU A 628 -25.84 10.58 -21.34
N ASP A 629 -24.52 10.78 -21.31
CA ASP A 629 -23.54 10.20 -22.24
C ASP A 629 -23.83 10.49 -23.73
N GLN A 630 -24.35 11.69 -24.04
CA GLN A 630 -24.73 12.07 -25.40
C GLN A 630 -23.60 12.80 -26.14
N HIS A 631 -22.56 12.05 -26.52
CA HIS A 631 -21.41 12.63 -27.24
C HIS A 631 -21.62 12.84 -28.75
N SER A 632 -22.79 12.53 -29.31
CA SER A 632 -23.09 12.70 -30.75
C SER A 632 -23.22 14.16 -31.19
N GLY A 633 -23.43 15.10 -30.26
CA GLY A 633 -23.71 16.50 -30.56
C GLY A 633 -25.13 16.76 -31.09
N GLU A 634 -25.97 15.73 -31.18
CA GLU A 634 -27.37 15.84 -31.58
C GLU A 634 -28.17 16.72 -30.61
N SER A 635 -29.20 17.40 -31.12
CA SER A 635 -30.07 18.22 -30.25
C SER A 635 -31.17 17.37 -29.62
N THR A 636 -31.21 17.31 -28.29
CA THR A 636 -32.30 16.65 -27.54
C THR A 636 -33.21 17.68 -26.88
N ARG A 637 -34.52 17.45 -27.01
CA ARG A 637 -35.55 18.30 -26.41
C ARG A 637 -36.00 17.77 -25.05
N MET A 638 -35.91 18.61 -24.03
CA MET A 638 -36.28 18.34 -22.63
C MET A 638 -37.33 19.36 -22.18
N TYR A 639 -38.60 18.95 -22.08
CA TYR A 639 -39.74 19.81 -21.70
C TYR A 639 -39.76 21.21 -22.36
N GLY A 640 -39.48 21.26 -23.66
CA GLY A 640 -39.52 22.49 -24.45
C GLY A 640 -38.19 23.22 -24.61
N ARG A 641 -37.18 22.91 -23.80
CA ARG A 641 -35.79 23.38 -23.99
C ARG A 641 -34.99 22.40 -24.84
N GLN A 642 -34.00 22.89 -25.58
CA GLN A 642 -33.09 22.07 -26.38
C GLN A 642 -31.68 22.12 -25.78
N THR A 643 -30.97 21.00 -25.85
CA THR A 643 -29.57 20.90 -25.44
C THR A 643 -28.79 20.03 -26.43
N THR A 644 -27.49 20.30 -26.53
CA THR A 644 -26.49 19.47 -27.20
C THR A 644 -25.42 19.00 -26.23
N ALA A 645 -25.59 19.27 -24.92
CA ALA A 645 -24.63 18.88 -23.91
C ALA A 645 -24.64 17.35 -23.76
N PRO A 646 -23.46 16.73 -23.54
CA PRO A 646 -23.37 15.29 -23.28
C PRO A 646 -24.11 14.88 -22.01
N TYR A 647 -24.18 15.78 -21.02
CA TYR A 647 -24.98 15.61 -19.82
C TYR A 647 -25.83 16.85 -19.55
N ALA A 648 -27.11 16.64 -19.29
CA ALA A 648 -28.01 17.71 -18.90
C ALA A 648 -29.08 17.23 -17.93
N TRP A 649 -29.54 18.13 -17.06
CA TRP A 649 -30.61 17.88 -16.12
C TRP A 649 -31.65 18.99 -16.20
N HIS A 650 -32.85 18.62 -16.64
CA HIS A 650 -34.03 19.47 -16.52
C HIS A 650 -34.65 19.26 -15.13
N LYS A 651 -34.51 20.27 -14.28
CA LYS A 651 -35.03 20.28 -12.92
C LYS A 651 -36.56 20.44 -12.89
N PRO A 652 -37.26 20.00 -11.82
CA PRO A 652 -38.71 20.15 -11.69
C PRO A 652 -39.20 21.59 -11.81
N GLU A 653 -38.39 22.56 -11.37
CA GLU A 653 -38.68 24.00 -11.46
C GLU A 653 -38.49 24.60 -12.86
N GLY A 654 -38.15 23.80 -13.89
CA GLY A 654 -38.03 24.26 -15.27
C GLY A 654 -36.65 24.79 -15.67
N ARG A 655 -35.67 24.72 -14.77
CA ARG A 655 -34.26 25.07 -15.04
C ARG A 655 -33.53 23.90 -15.71
N LEU A 656 -32.71 24.22 -16.72
CA LEU A 656 -31.83 23.26 -17.37
C LEU A 656 -30.40 23.48 -16.87
N VAL A 657 -29.79 22.44 -16.31
CA VAL A 657 -28.37 22.38 -15.96
C VAL A 657 -27.65 21.58 -17.05
N GLU A 658 -26.50 22.06 -17.52
CA GLU A 658 -25.74 21.41 -18.58
C GLU A 658 -24.28 21.24 -18.15
N ILE A 659 -23.69 20.11 -18.50
CA ILE A 659 -22.25 19.86 -18.39
C ILE A 659 -21.74 19.49 -19.79
N ARG A 660 -20.79 20.28 -20.29
CA ARG A 660 -20.22 20.16 -21.64
C ARG A 660 -18.79 19.66 -21.62
N ASP A 661 -17.99 20.19 -20.70
CA ASP A 661 -16.59 19.88 -20.53
C ASP A 661 -16.38 18.87 -19.41
N GLY A 662 -15.41 17.99 -19.59
CA GLY A 662 -15.14 16.89 -18.65
C GLY A 662 -14.52 15.64 -19.29
N LEU A 663 -14.30 15.64 -20.62
CA LEU A 663 -13.57 14.56 -21.29
C LEU A 663 -12.18 14.42 -20.69
N ILE A 664 -11.83 13.19 -20.32
CA ILE A 664 -10.51 12.86 -19.77
C ILE A 664 -9.61 12.39 -20.92
N PRO A 665 -8.44 13.01 -21.13
CA PRO A 665 -7.52 12.58 -22.18
C PRO A 665 -6.98 11.19 -21.89
N GLU A 666 -6.57 10.48 -22.94
CA GLU A 666 -5.86 9.21 -22.74
C GLU A 666 -4.57 9.44 -21.94
N THR A 667 -4.37 8.60 -20.94
CA THR A 667 -3.20 8.66 -20.07
C THR A 667 -2.18 7.63 -20.52
N THR A 668 -0.89 7.96 -20.44
CA THR A 668 0.19 6.99 -20.67
C THR A 668 0.10 5.90 -19.59
N PRO A 669 0.29 4.60 -19.92
CA PRO A 669 0.34 3.54 -18.92
C PRO A 669 1.39 3.84 -17.85
N ASP A 670 1.06 3.55 -16.59
CA ASP A 670 2.05 3.68 -15.51
C ASP A 670 2.98 2.47 -15.53
N VAL A 671 4.20 2.69 -15.08
CA VAL A 671 5.15 1.63 -14.78
C VAL A 671 5.06 1.37 -13.28
N HIS A 672 4.66 0.16 -12.90
CA HIS A 672 4.53 -0.23 -11.48
C HIS A 672 5.78 -0.92 -10.94
N ASP A 673 6.58 -1.51 -11.83
CA ASP A 673 7.78 -2.27 -11.50
C ASP A 673 8.92 -1.93 -12.46
N LEU A 674 10.16 -1.92 -11.97
CA LEU A 674 11.35 -1.72 -12.81
C LEU A 674 12.10 -3.04 -13.05
N PRO A 675 12.50 -3.33 -14.31
CA PRO A 675 13.36 -4.46 -14.63
C PRO A 675 14.79 -4.23 -14.13
N ASP A 676 15.03 -4.58 -12.87
CA ASP A 676 16.34 -4.44 -12.20
C ASP A 676 17.15 -5.74 -12.27
N ILE A 677 17.48 -6.18 -13.48
CA ILE A 677 18.30 -7.39 -13.69
C ILE A 677 19.78 -7.03 -13.76
N ALA A 678 20.15 -6.03 -14.58
CA ALA A 678 21.54 -5.79 -14.98
C ALA A 678 22.35 -4.85 -14.08
N ALA A 679 21.71 -4.05 -13.22
CA ALA A 679 22.40 -3.07 -12.39
C ALA A 679 21.96 -3.21 -10.94
N ASP A 680 22.85 -2.94 -10.00
CA ASP A 680 22.45 -2.45 -8.69
C ASP A 680 22.28 -0.94 -8.91
N ARG A 681 21.19 -0.51 -9.57
CA ARG A 681 20.95 0.91 -9.90
C ARG A 681 20.73 1.70 -8.61
N ASP A 682 21.80 1.96 -7.90
CA ASP A 682 21.80 2.83 -6.75
C ASP A 682 21.92 4.26 -7.34
N LEU A 683 20.81 5.01 -7.28
CA LEU A 683 20.68 6.47 -7.42
C LEU A 683 20.36 7.00 -8.84
N GLN A 684 19.08 7.24 -9.12
CA GLN A 684 18.57 7.81 -10.38
C GLN A 684 18.65 9.35 -10.47
N LEU A 685 19.00 10.05 -9.40
CA LEU A 685 19.06 11.51 -9.35
C LEU A 685 20.44 11.98 -8.82
N PRO A 686 21.13 12.91 -9.51
CA PRO A 686 22.44 13.41 -9.09
C PRO A 686 22.48 13.96 -7.66
N GLU A 687 21.36 14.53 -7.16
CA GLU A 687 21.28 15.03 -5.78
C GLU A 687 21.31 13.91 -4.74
N PHE A 688 20.72 12.75 -5.05
CA PHE A 688 20.82 11.58 -4.19
C PHE A 688 22.22 10.98 -4.27
N GLU A 689 22.83 10.97 -5.46
CA GLU A 689 24.24 10.56 -5.64
C GLU A 689 25.20 11.39 -4.78
N ALA A 690 24.99 12.71 -4.68
CA ALA A 690 25.80 13.58 -3.86
C ALA A 690 25.73 13.26 -2.35
N LEU A 691 24.54 12.91 -1.85
CA LEU A 691 24.32 12.55 -0.44
C LEU A 691 24.94 11.20 -0.08
N CYS A 692 24.97 10.27 -1.03
CA CYS A 692 25.40 8.90 -0.82
C CYS A 692 26.90 8.68 -1.04
N LYS A 693 27.64 9.69 -1.49
CA LYS A 693 29.11 9.61 -1.53
C LYS A 693 29.62 9.50 -0.10
N TRP A 694 30.33 8.43 0.20
CA TRP A 694 31.08 8.32 1.44
C TRP A 694 32.48 7.75 1.19
N THR A 695 33.44 8.32 1.90
CA THR A 695 34.84 7.91 1.89
C THR A 695 35.07 7.09 3.17
N ALA A 696 35.78 5.97 3.03
CA ALA A 696 36.08 5.10 4.16
C ALA A 696 37.19 5.71 5.02
N GLU A 697 36.85 6.59 5.96
CA GLU A 697 37.71 6.80 7.13
C GLU A 697 37.45 5.67 8.14
N ARG A 698 38.48 4.84 8.38
CA ARG A 698 38.47 3.74 9.36
C ARG A 698 38.47 4.30 10.78
N THR A 699 37.34 4.80 11.25
CA THR A 699 37.09 4.94 12.69
C THR A 699 36.11 3.87 13.11
N VAL A 700 36.64 2.73 13.54
CA VAL A 700 35.88 1.67 14.18
C VAL A 700 35.95 1.96 15.69
N PRO A 701 34.84 2.30 16.37
CA PRO A 701 34.81 2.34 17.83
C PRO A 701 35.23 0.98 18.43
N ALA A 702 35.63 0.95 19.70
CA ALA A 702 36.15 -0.25 20.36
C ALA A 702 35.24 -1.49 20.23
N ALA A 703 35.80 -2.67 20.50
CA ALA A 703 35.22 -4.01 20.28
C ALA A 703 33.73 -4.17 20.65
N SER A 704 32.84 -3.98 19.68
CA SER A 704 31.41 -4.33 19.73
C SER A 704 31.11 -5.55 18.84
N ARG A 705 29.92 -6.18 18.94
CA ARG A 705 29.56 -7.26 18.00
C ARG A 705 29.36 -6.75 16.56
N LEU A 706 29.03 -5.46 16.40
CA LEU A 706 28.93 -4.79 15.11
C LEU A 706 30.30 -4.59 14.45
N SER A 707 31.39 -4.55 15.22
CA SER A 707 32.73 -4.19 14.72
C SER A 707 33.24 -5.05 13.55
N GLN A 708 32.94 -6.36 13.54
CA GLN A 708 33.34 -7.24 12.43
C GLN A 708 32.51 -6.99 11.17
N LEU A 709 31.21 -6.72 11.32
CA LEU A 709 30.33 -6.36 10.23
C LEU A 709 30.76 -5.01 9.62
N ASP A 710 30.98 -4.03 10.48
CA ASP A 710 31.46 -2.70 10.13
C ASP A 710 32.82 -2.74 9.41
N ALA A 711 33.78 -3.50 9.94
CA ALA A 711 35.10 -3.64 9.34
C ALA A 711 35.01 -4.21 7.91
N CYS A 712 34.10 -5.17 7.69
CA CYS A 712 33.87 -5.75 6.38
C CYS A 712 33.22 -4.74 5.42
N LEU A 713 32.13 -4.09 5.82
CA LEU A 713 31.44 -3.11 4.98
C LEU A 713 32.28 -1.84 4.72
N ALA A 714 33.22 -1.51 5.60
CA ALA A 714 34.19 -0.44 5.38
C ALA A 714 35.14 -0.70 4.19
N GLU A 715 35.18 -1.91 3.65
CA GLU A 715 35.94 -2.23 2.43
C GLU A 715 35.22 -1.83 1.14
N ILE A 716 33.91 -1.55 1.16
CA ILE A 716 33.11 -1.24 -0.04
C ILE A 716 33.70 -0.09 -0.88
N PRO A 717 34.15 1.04 -0.29
CA PRO A 717 34.71 2.14 -1.09
C PRO A 717 36.10 1.84 -1.68
N GLN A 718 36.71 0.69 -1.38
CA GLN A 718 38.05 0.35 -1.84
C GLN A 718 38.01 -0.23 -3.26
N ALA A 719 38.90 0.24 -4.14
CA ALA A 719 39.01 -0.28 -5.50
C ALA A 719 39.37 -1.77 -5.56
N VAL A 720 40.16 -2.25 -4.58
CA VAL A 720 40.48 -3.66 -4.38
C VAL A 720 40.40 -3.96 -2.88
N PRO A 721 39.36 -4.67 -2.41
CA PRO A 721 39.22 -5.09 -1.02
C PRO A 721 40.32 -6.05 -0.54
N GLY A 722 40.47 -6.18 0.77
CA GLY A 722 41.48 -7.03 1.39
C GLY A 722 41.10 -8.51 1.31
N THR A 723 41.74 -9.27 0.44
CA THR A 723 41.38 -10.69 0.19
C THR A 723 41.43 -11.57 1.43
N ALA A 724 42.48 -11.50 2.24
CA ALA A 724 42.60 -12.30 3.47
C ALA A 724 41.52 -11.97 4.51
N GLY A 725 41.13 -10.70 4.61
CA GLY A 725 40.06 -10.24 5.50
C GLY A 725 38.69 -10.78 5.07
N LEU A 726 38.38 -10.69 3.78
CA LEU A 726 37.15 -11.24 3.21
C LEU A 726 37.08 -12.77 3.30
N GLU A 727 38.19 -13.46 3.10
CA GLU A 727 38.25 -14.92 3.27
C GLU A 727 37.96 -15.34 4.71
N ALA A 728 38.52 -14.62 5.69
CA ALA A 728 38.22 -14.83 7.10
C ALA A 728 36.76 -14.51 7.42
N ALA A 729 36.21 -13.42 6.87
CA ALA A 729 34.83 -13.00 7.07
C ALA A 729 33.81 -13.98 6.49
N LEU A 730 34.08 -14.57 5.31
CA LEU A 730 33.24 -15.63 4.72
C LEU A 730 33.22 -16.92 5.56
N ARG A 731 34.29 -17.20 6.32
CA ARG A 731 34.34 -18.32 7.29
C ARG A 731 33.91 -17.94 8.70
N SER A 732 33.43 -16.71 8.91
CA SER A 732 33.02 -16.25 10.23
C SER A 732 31.89 -17.13 10.79
N PRO A 733 31.91 -17.46 12.09
CA PRO A 733 30.77 -18.09 12.75
C PRO A 733 29.56 -17.14 12.84
N HIS A 734 29.77 -15.83 12.63
CA HIS A 734 28.71 -14.82 12.64
C HIS A 734 28.17 -14.63 11.22
N TRP A 735 26.98 -15.18 10.97
CA TRP A 735 26.37 -15.14 9.64
C TRP A 735 26.13 -13.73 9.06
N PRO A 736 25.87 -12.65 9.84
CA PRO A 736 25.76 -11.31 9.24
C PRO A 736 27.10 -10.86 8.64
N VAL A 737 28.23 -11.28 9.23
CA VAL A 737 29.57 -11.01 8.70
C VAL A 737 29.78 -11.79 7.40
N GLN A 738 29.30 -13.03 7.31
CA GLN A 738 29.33 -13.80 6.06
C GLN A 738 28.51 -13.10 4.95
N CYS A 739 27.31 -12.60 5.28
CA CYS A 739 26.47 -11.85 4.35
C CYS A 739 27.15 -10.57 3.86
N ALA A 740 27.78 -9.80 4.77
CA ALA A 740 28.53 -8.60 4.39
C ALA A 740 29.73 -8.93 3.51
N ALA A 741 30.47 -10.00 3.82
CA ALA A 741 31.59 -10.41 2.98
C ALA A 741 31.13 -10.81 1.58
N ALA A 742 30.02 -11.55 1.46
CA ALA A 742 29.41 -11.86 0.17
C ALA A 742 28.96 -10.60 -0.58
N GLU A 743 28.38 -9.62 0.12
CA GLU A 743 27.98 -8.33 -0.45
C GLU A 743 29.19 -7.57 -1.01
N VAL A 744 30.28 -7.46 -0.23
CA VAL A 744 31.53 -6.80 -0.65
C VAL A 744 32.15 -7.52 -1.84
N VAL A 745 32.28 -8.84 -1.79
CA VAL A 745 32.82 -9.66 -2.89
C VAL A 745 31.99 -9.46 -4.17
N GLY A 746 30.67 -9.45 -4.05
CA GLY A 746 29.76 -9.25 -5.18
C GLY A 746 29.90 -7.86 -5.80
N ARG A 747 29.90 -6.79 -4.98
CA ARG A 747 30.04 -5.40 -5.45
C ARG A 747 31.41 -5.12 -6.07
N ALA A 748 32.48 -5.65 -5.46
CA ALA A 748 33.85 -5.55 -5.97
C ALA A 748 34.14 -6.48 -7.16
N ARG A 749 33.22 -7.40 -7.46
CA ARG A 749 33.30 -8.39 -8.55
C ARG A 749 34.56 -9.28 -8.47
N THR A 750 34.96 -9.66 -7.26
CA THR A 750 36.18 -10.43 -7.02
C THR A 750 36.00 -11.92 -7.34
N ARG A 751 36.13 -12.31 -8.61
CA ARG A 751 35.87 -13.67 -9.13
C ARG A 751 36.64 -14.80 -8.43
N ALA A 752 37.78 -14.52 -7.81
CA ALA A 752 38.57 -15.51 -7.08
C ALA A 752 37.78 -16.19 -5.94
N PHE A 753 36.73 -15.54 -5.41
CA PHE A 753 35.88 -16.09 -4.35
C PHE A 753 34.74 -16.97 -4.86
N ALA A 754 34.51 -17.07 -6.18
CA ALA A 754 33.38 -17.83 -6.72
C ALA A 754 33.33 -19.30 -6.24
N PRO A 755 34.44 -20.06 -6.18
CA PRO A 755 34.43 -21.43 -5.64
C PRO A 755 33.97 -21.50 -4.18
N MET A 756 34.43 -20.57 -3.34
CA MET A 756 34.07 -20.52 -1.92
C MET A 756 32.60 -20.13 -1.71
N LEU A 757 32.09 -19.19 -2.51
CA LEU A 757 30.67 -18.83 -2.49
C LEU A 757 29.77 -20.00 -2.92
N ARG A 758 30.18 -20.77 -3.95
CA ARG A 758 29.48 -21.98 -4.38
C ARG A 758 29.48 -23.06 -3.30
N GLU A 759 30.62 -23.30 -2.64
CA GLU A 759 30.73 -24.25 -1.54
C GLU A 759 29.78 -23.90 -0.39
N LEU A 760 29.77 -22.63 0.04
CA LEU A 760 28.87 -22.15 1.08
C LEU A 760 27.40 -22.26 0.67
N LEU A 761 27.05 -21.92 -0.58
CA LEU A 761 25.68 -22.01 -1.07
C LEU A 761 25.23 -23.48 -1.15
N ALA A 762 26.09 -24.38 -1.63
CA ALA A 762 25.82 -25.81 -1.67
C ALA A 762 25.63 -26.38 -0.26
N ALA A 763 26.43 -25.95 0.71
CA ALA A 763 26.27 -26.35 2.10
C ALA A 763 24.93 -25.90 2.70
N GLU A 764 24.51 -24.64 2.49
CA GLU A 764 23.21 -24.16 2.96
C GLU A 764 22.04 -24.81 2.19
N HIS A 765 22.23 -25.14 0.91
CA HIS A 765 21.25 -25.90 0.14
C HIS A 765 21.20 -27.39 0.57
N ALA A 766 22.27 -27.99 1.08
CA ALA A 766 22.22 -29.37 1.55
C ALA A 766 21.39 -29.57 2.84
N ILE A 767 21.05 -28.49 3.55
CA ILE A 767 20.26 -28.53 4.79
C ILE A 767 18.84 -29.05 4.47
N PRO A 768 18.32 -30.07 5.18
CA PRO A 768 16.97 -30.59 4.97
C PRO A 768 15.87 -29.54 5.16
N GLU A 769 14.75 -29.67 4.44
CA GLU A 769 13.59 -28.74 4.54
C GLU A 769 13.10 -28.57 5.98
N ALA A 770 13.04 -29.66 6.76
CA ALA A 770 12.64 -29.64 8.16
C ALA A 770 13.54 -28.81 9.09
N GLU A 771 14.75 -28.44 8.64
CA GLU A 771 15.73 -27.67 9.40
C GLU A 771 15.88 -26.22 8.88
N LEU A 772 15.23 -25.87 7.76
CA LEU A 772 15.34 -24.53 7.17
C LEU A 772 14.54 -23.50 7.96
N TYR A 773 13.32 -23.87 8.37
CA TYR A 773 12.39 -22.98 9.03
C TYR A 773 11.73 -23.73 10.20
N PRO A 774 11.95 -23.31 11.46
CA PRO A 774 11.41 -24.00 12.62
C PRO A 774 9.87 -24.09 12.53
N PRO A 775 9.25 -25.22 12.96
CA PRO A 775 7.80 -25.38 12.92
C PRO A 775 7.12 -24.27 13.69
N VAL A 776 6.15 -23.61 13.06
CA VAL A 776 5.26 -22.67 13.74
C VAL A 776 4.32 -23.50 14.61
N ASN A 777 4.58 -23.56 15.91
CA ASN A 777 3.46 -23.76 16.80
C ASN A 777 2.58 -22.53 16.65
N SER A 778 1.36 -22.75 16.17
CA SER A 778 0.24 -21.85 16.42
C SER A 778 0.12 -21.67 17.93
N THR A 779 0.81 -20.68 18.48
CA THR A 779 0.57 -20.20 19.83
C THR A 779 0.12 -18.74 19.76
N PRO A 780 -0.83 -18.33 20.62
CA PRO A 780 -1.29 -16.95 20.73
C PRO A 780 -0.15 -16.04 21.22
N GLN A 781 -0.49 -14.81 21.63
CA GLN A 781 0.42 -13.71 21.97
C GLN A 781 1.75 -14.10 22.68
N PRO A 782 2.83 -13.30 22.50
CA PRO A 782 4.19 -13.60 22.96
C PRO A 782 4.35 -14.00 24.43
N GLU A 783 3.40 -13.65 25.30
CA GLU A 783 3.37 -14.05 26.71
C GLU A 783 3.28 -15.57 26.96
N ASP A 784 2.83 -16.38 25.99
CA ASP A 784 2.55 -17.82 26.18
C ASP A 784 3.60 -18.77 25.56
N ALA A 785 4.62 -18.24 24.86
CA ALA A 785 5.64 -19.07 24.23
C ALA A 785 6.62 -19.63 25.28
N PRO A 786 6.86 -20.95 25.34
CA PRO A 786 7.91 -21.49 26.20
C PRO A 786 9.27 -20.92 25.75
N PRO A 787 10.14 -20.53 26.68
CA PRO A 787 11.46 -20.03 26.32
C PRO A 787 12.23 -21.13 25.54
N PRO A 788 13.04 -20.75 24.53
CA PRO A 788 13.84 -21.70 23.80
C PRO A 788 14.72 -22.50 24.76
N PRO A 789 15.01 -23.79 24.47
CA PRO A 789 15.83 -24.60 25.34
C PRO A 789 17.19 -23.92 25.60
N PRO A 790 17.73 -24.01 26.84
CA PRO A 790 19.03 -23.42 27.15
C PRO A 790 20.11 -23.90 26.16
N GLY A 791 20.76 -22.96 25.48
CA GLY A 791 21.80 -23.26 24.49
C GLY A 791 21.31 -23.46 23.05
N ALA A 792 20.02 -23.32 22.76
CA ALA A 792 19.51 -23.33 21.39
C ALA A 792 20.04 -22.12 20.60
N ASP A 793 20.56 -22.36 19.40
CA ASP A 793 20.94 -21.29 18.47
C ASP A 793 19.66 -20.68 17.86
N THR A 794 19.15 -19.65 18.54
CA THR A 794 17.97 -18.90 18.09
C THR A 794 18.23 -18.09 16.81
N GLU A 795 19.48 -17.89 16.40
CA GLU A 795 19.81 -17.15 15.17
C GLU A 795 19.99 -18.09 13.95
N ALA A 796 20.29 -19.38 14.15
CA ALA A 796 20.50 -20.32 13.05
C ALA A 796 19.34 -20.40 12.04
N PRO A 797 18.06 -20.35 12.45
CA PRO A 797 16.95 -20.25 11.49
C PRO A 797 16.95 -18.92 10.72
N ALA A 798 17.18 -17.81 11.42
CA ALA A 798 17.20 -16.49 10.80
C ALA A 798 18.30 -16.39 9.74
N LYS A 799 19.44 -17.06 9.95
CA LYS A 799 20.54 -17.16 8.99
C LYS A 799 20.13 -17.74 7.62
N ARG A 800 19.31 -18.79 7.57
CA ARG A 800 19.20 -19.71 6.41
C ARG A 800 18.93 -19.02 5.08
N TRP A 801 17.73 -18.47 4.92
CA TRP A 801 17.35 -17.85 3.65
C TRP A 801 18.17 -16.59 3.37
N ARG A 802 18.64 -15.89 4.43
CA ARG A 802 19.42 -14.65 4.32
C ARG A 802 20.81 -14.90 3.75
N LEU A 803 21.54 -15.85 4.31
CA LEU A 803 22.87 -16.20 3.80
C LEU A 803 22.77 -16.74 2.38
N LYS A 804 21.82 -17.65 2.10
CA LYS A 804 21.56 -18.10 0.72
C LYS A 804 21.32 -16.91 -0.23
N THR A 805 20.48 -15.96 0.17
CA THR A 805 20.18 -14.76 -0.61
C THR A 805 21.44 -13.95 -0.91
N ALA A 806 22.28 -13.67 0.09
CA ALA A 806 23.52 -12.92 -0.07
C ALA A 806 24.51 -13.64 -1.02
N LEU A 807 24.67 -14.96 -0.86
CA LEU A 807 25.55 -15.78 -1.70
C LEU A 807 25.08 -15.81 -3.16
N ILE A 808 23.77 -16.01 -3.39
CA ILE A 808 23.17 -16.03 -4.74
C ILE A 808 23.35 -14.67 -5.43
N VAL A 809 23.09 -13.57 -4.71
CA VAL A 809 23.29 -12.20 -5.24
C VAL A 809 24.74 -11.98 -5.64
N ALA A 810 25.69 -12.38 -4.78
CA ALA A 810 27.12 -12.27 -5.07
C ALA A 810 27.51 -13.08 -6.33
N LEU A 811 27.13 -14.34 -6.41
CA LEU A 811 27.40 -15.21 -7.58
C LEU A 811 26.79 -14.66 -8.87
N GLY A 812 25.58 -14.10 -8.80
CA GLY A 812 24.95 -13.40 -9.91
C GLY A 812 25.75 -12.17 -10.37
N ARG A 813 26.27 -11.36 -9.45
CA ARG A 813 27.15 -10.20 -9.77
C ARG A 813 28.48 -10.62 -10.39
N LEU A 814 29.00 -11.79 -10.03
CA LEU A 814 30.23 -12.34 -10.62
C LEU A 814 30.02 -12.88 -12.04
N GLY A 815 28.77 -13.20 -12.42
CA GLY A 815 28.43 -13.88 -13.68
C GLY A 815 28.90 -15.34 -13.67
N ASP A 816 28.80 -16.00 -12.53
CA ASP A 816 29.35 -17.34 -12.31
C ASP A 816 28.51 -18.44 -12.98
N ARG A 817 28.88 -18.83 -14.22
CA ARG A 817 28.18 -19.87 -14.98
C ARG A 817 28.16 -21.24 -14.30
N GLU A 818 29.19 -21.57 -13.53
CA GLU A 818 29.26 -22.85 -12.79
C GLU A 818 28.17 -22.97 -11.72
N CYS A 819 27.56 -21.87 -11.27
CA CYS A 819 26.47 -21.88 -10.30
C CYS A 819 25.09 -22.18 -10.92
N VAL A 820 24.92 -22.11 -12.24
CA VAL A 820 23.60 -22.29 -12.89
C VAL A 820 22.89 -23.59 -12.48
N PRO A 821 23.54 -24.78 -12.46
CA PRO A 821 22.90 -26.01 -12.02
C PRO A 821 22.38 -25.94 -10.58
N LEU A 822 23.12 -25.28 -9.68
CA LEU A 822 22.73 -25.12 -8.28
C LEU A 822 21.53 -24.16 -8.13
N LEU A 823 21.50 -23.06 -8.90
CA LEU A 823 20.36 -22.14 -8.92
C LEU A 823 19.11 -22.81 -9.50
N HIS A 824 19.27 -23.65 -10.54
CA HIS A 824 18.18 -24.44 -11.08
C HIS A 824 17.62 -25.43 -10.04
N ALA A 825 18.49 -26.14 -9.31
CA ALA A 825 18.08 -27.05 -8.24
C ALA A 825 17.29 -26.34 -7.13
N ILE A 826 17.74 -25.16 -6.70
CA ILE A 826 17.04 -24.29 -5.75
C ILE A 826 15.64 -23.94 -6.24
N LEU A 827 15.47 -23.55 -7.51
CA LEU A 827 14.15 -23.24 -8.05
C LEU A 827 13.27 -24.50 -8.20
N ALA A 828 13.87 -25.64 -8.53
CA ALA A 828 13.16 -26.87 -8.82
C ALA A 828 12.55 -27.53 -7.56
N ASP A 829 13.26 -27.52 -6.43
CA ASP A 829 12.85 -28.22 -5.21
C ASP A 829 11.68 -27.54 -4.45
N GLY A 830 11.46 -26.24 -4.67
CA GLY A 830 10.31 -25.50 -4.13
C GLY A 830 10.24 -25.43 -2.60
N ARG A 831 11.33 -25.61 -1.83
CA ARG A 831 11.33 -25.62 -0.34
C ARG A 831 11.86 -24.40 0.42
N ASP A 832 12.27 -23.34 -0.27
CA ASP A 832 12.88 -22.13 0.29
C ASP A 832 11.90 -20.94 0.32
N PHE A 833 12.19 -19.95 1.17
CA PHE A 833 11.46 -18.69 1.23
C PHE A 833 11.60 -17.88 -0.07
N TYR A 834 10.52 -17.22 -0.48
CA TYR A 834 10.44 -16.48 -1.76
C TYR A 834 11.64 -15.55 -2.03
N PRO A 835 12.29 -14.91 -1.04
CA PRO A 835 13.48 -14.11 -1.30
C PRO A 835 14.58 -14.87 -2.04
N VAL A 836 14.77 -16.16 -1.71
CA VAL A 836 15.78 -17.03 -2.33
C VAL A 836 15.45 -17.23 -3.82
N TYR A 837 14.19 -17.50 -4.15
CA TYR A 837 13.76 -17.68 -5.55
C TYR A 837 13.82 -16.40 -6.36
N SER A 838 13.37 -15.31 -5.76
CA SER A 838 13.42 -13.99 -6.34
C SER A 838 14.86 -13.58 -6.69
N VAL A 839 15.85 -13.83 -5.81
CA VAL A 839 17.25 -13.56 -6.15
C VAL A 839 17.88 -14.61 -7.05
N ALA A 840 17.45 -15.87 -7.01
CA ALA A 840 17.91 -16.90 -7.95
C ALA A 840 17.50 -16.56 -9.38
N ALA A 841 16.25 -16.14 -9.60
CA ALA A 841 15.78 -15.67 -10.90
C ALA A 841 16.58 -14.45 -11.38
N GLN A 842 16.85 -13.48 -10.49
CA GLN A 842 17.70 -12.33 -10.82
C GLN A 842 19.13 -12.74 -11.19
N ALA A 843 19.74 -13.65 -10.42
CA ALA A 843 21.10 -14.12 -10.64
C ALA A 843 21.21 -14.87 -11.99
N LEU A 844 20.23 -15.73 -12.33
CA LEU A 844 20.16 -16.39 -13.63
C LEU A 844 20.08 -15.37 -14.78
N GLY A 845 19.27 -14.32 -14.63
CA GLY A 845 19.21 -13.22 -15.60
C GLY A 845 20.54 -12.47 -15.78
N ARG A 846 21.32 -12.32 -14.71
CA ARG A 846 22.67 -11.70 -14.75
C ARG A 846 23.72 -12.63 -15.38
N ILE A 847 23.66 -13.92 -15.10
CA ILE A 847 24.61 -14.92 -15.63
C ILE A 847 24.39 -15.16 -17.12
N GLY A 848 23.12 -15.31 -17.52
CA GLY A 848 22.69 -15.55 -18.90
C GLY A 848 23.14 -16.89 -19.50
N GLY A 849 22.84 -17.06 -20.79
CA GLY A 849 23.01 -18.33 -21.52
C GLY A 849 21.76 -19.21 -21.54
N ASP A 850 21.78 -20.24 -22.39
CA ASP A 850 20.61 -21.10 -22.65
C ASP A 850 20.22 -21.94 -21.42
N ASP A 851 21.20 -22.43 -20.67
CA ASP A 851 20.94 -23.16 -19.41
C ASP A 851 20.24 -22.27 -18.37
N ALA A 852 20.62 -20.99 -18.29
CA ALA A 852 19.98 -20.03 -17.41
C ALA A 852 18.55 -19.69 -17.87
N ARG A 853 18.33 -19.57 -19.18
CA ARG A 853 16.99 -19.39 -19.78
C ARG A 853 16.09 -20.59 -19.46
N ALA A 854 16.61 -21.81 -19.58
CA ALA A 854 15.86 -23.02 -19.24
C ALA A 854 15.50 -23.06 -17.75
N ALA A 855 16.43 -22.68 -16.87
CA ALA A 855 16.18 -22.65 -15.43
C ALA A 855 15.13 -21.61 -15.00
N LEU A 856 15.04 -20.47 -15.70
CA LEU A 856 14.05 -19.42 -15.43
C LEU A 856 12.60 -19.85 -15.69
N ALA A 857 12.36 -20.85 -16.54
CA ALA A 857 11.02 -21.38 -16.78
C ALA A 857 10.36 -21.91 -15.49
N THR A 858 11.15 -22.49 -14.59
CA THR A 858 10.68 -22.95 -13.28
C THR A 858 10.19 -21.81 -12.40
N ALA A 859 10.86 -20.66 -12.43
CA ALA A 859 10.49 -19.49 -11.63
C ALA A 859 9.22 -18.79 -12.14
N LEU A 860 8.87 -18.93 -13.43
CA LEU A 860 7.61 -18.41 -13.97
C LEU A 860 6.38 -19.16 -13.45
N ALA A 861 6.53 -20.41 -13.02
CA ALA A 861 5.45 -21.19 -12.43
C ALA A 861 5.14 -20.77 -10.97
N GLU A 862 5.95 -19.89 -10.38
CA GLU A 862 5.69 -19.35 -9.05
C GLU A 862 4.54 -18.34 -9.10
N SER A 863 3.61 -18.48 -8.14
CA SER A 863 2.49 -17.54 -7.99
C SER A 863 2.85 -16.32 -7.13
N GLU A 864 3.95 -16.39 -6.38
CA GLU A 864 4.48 -15.26 -5.61
C GLU A 864 5.00 -14.16 -6.56
N VAL A 865 4.50 -12.93 -6.34
CA VAL A 865 4.60 -11.82 -7.29
C VAL A 865 6.05 -11.40 -7.57
N ASN A 866 6.93 -11.34 -6.57
CA ASN A 866 8.32 -10.90 -6.77
C ASN A 866 9.10 -11.90 -7.62
N THR A 867 8.96 -13.20 -7.32
CA THR A 867 9.64 -14.27 -8.03
C THR A 867 9.20 -14.33 -9.49
N HIS A 868 7.88 -14.31 -9.71
CA HIS A 868 7.30 -14.30 -11.06
C HIS A 868 7.79 -13.10 -11.88
N THR A 869 7.68 -11.89 -11.32
CA THR A 869 8.05 -10.63 -11.99
C THR A 869 9.54 -10.59 -12.34
N ARG A 870 10.41 -11.04 -11.42
CA ARG A 870 11.86 -11.09 -11.70
C ARG A 870 12.20 -12.14 -12.75
N ALA A 871 11.52 -13.28 -12.77
CA ALA A 871 11.72 -14.29 -13.81
C ALA A 871 11.32 -13.74 -15.19
N GLN A 872 10.19 -13.03 -15.28
CA GLN A 872 9.77 -12.34 -16.51
C GLN A 872 10.83 -11.31 -16.96
N PHE A 873 11.28 -10.44 -16.07
CA PHE A 873 12.30 -9.44 -16.39
C PHE A 873 13.64 -10.07 -16.78
N ALA A 874 14.06 -11.14 -16.11
CA ALA A 874 15.26 -11.88 -16.47
C ALA A 874 15.17 -12.46 -17.88
N LEU A 875 14.03 -13.08 -18.24
CA LEU A 875 13.82 -13.63 -19.58
C LEU A 875 13.76 -12.54 -20.66
N GLN A 876 13.12 -11.41 -20.39
CA GLN A 876 13.10 -10.25 -21.29
C GLN A 876 14.52 -9.72 -21.52
N ALA A 877 15.32 -9.58 -20.46
CA ALA A 877 16.72 -9.15 -20.55
C ALA A 877 17.56 -10.13 -21.39
N LEU A 878 17.34 -11.45 -21.27
CA LEU A 878 18.01 -12.46 -22.10
C LEU A 878 17.48 -12.52 -23.53
N GLY A 879 16.21 -12.18 -23.77
CA GLY A 879 15.61 -12.12 -25.11
C GLY A 879 16.12 -10.94 -25.94
N GLY A 880 16.37 -9.80 -25.29
CA GLY A 880 16.99 -8.62 -25.93
C GLY A 880 18.49 -8.71 -26.16
N GLN A 881 19.15 -9.82 -25.77
CA GLN A 881 20.57 -10.11 -26.02
C GLN A 881 20.82 -10.93 -27.30
N SER A 882 19.83 -11.02 -28.20
CA SER A 882 19.94 -11.76 -29.47
C SER A 882 20.44 -10.92 -30.63
#